data_AF-U2QKC2-F1
#
_entry.id   AF-U2QKC2-F1
#
_cell.length_a   1.000
_cell.length_b   1.000
_cell.length_c   1.000
_cell.angle_alpha   90.00
_cell.angle_beta   90.00
_cell.angle_gamma   90.00
#
_symmetry.space_group_name_H-M   'P 1'
#
loop_
_entity.id
_entity.type
_entity.pdbx_description
1 polymer ?
#
loop_
_entity_poly.entity_id
_entity_poly.type
_entity_poly.pdbx_seq_one_letter_code
_entity_poly.pdbx_strand_id
1 'polypeptide(L)'
;MSTQKGTLINKYTPNYVIFDLETTGISPNYDEVIEISALKVKGGEVVDEFNTLVNPGRKIPFGATKVNGITNAMVAEAPAFSHVLAEFLDFAEGLVLVGHNIARFDMKFIWRDAEQYFGEIPQNNYVDTLQVARKHLPKMEHHRLVDLAEHYGISSEGAHRALNDCYMNQKVYECMVAEMREAHQKRVEEVRKKASEDVEVQQRPQHFTVKIRGVVERITYQNPENGYTVLKCAVKSYKELVTVIGSLLDVNVGSVLLIYGNWKVDSRYGRQFAAESWEETLPATVFGIEKYLGSGLIKGVGPKYAKKIVAQFGIETLEVIETDISRLQEVDGIGKKRIQMIRDSWERQKEIKNVMLFLQDHGVSTSFAAKIYRQYGNESLDKMKENPFQMADDIWGIGFKTADGIAQKLGFAKEAYVRLRSGIMYTLSNLADEGHVFAYQEQLIAKAAELLEAEESSIVMTLDQMIADKDLICETVDYKTDQAEMKAIYLPAFYYAEAGVAGKLKRLAQAPAADRLWHALMDARQKTGNESLSIDVGKIQEKVHMEYDEIQADAIRKAAVSKVMVLTGGPGTGKTTTTQGIIAAYRSFGLKILLAAPTGRAAKRMTEATGLEAKTIHRLLECKPPEGYQKNEDNPLDGDVLIIDECSMIDMILMNALLKAIPEGMRLILVGDIDQLPSVGAGNVLRDIIDSGVFPVVRLTRIFRQAQSSRIIMNAHAINEGKFPDISNGKNTDFFYIEKEDPEEAVQEIVRLVKNNLPRYYKTPWNHIQVLTPMQKGIVGAANLNLALQEALNPQGDGLRRGGYLFRTGDKVMQIRNNYEKEIFNGDIGTVESVDLQERTLKVNFDQHIIEYEASELDELVHAYATTIHKAQGSEYPIVVMPVLMNHYVMLQRNLIYTGITRAKKVLVIVGTRKALSYAVRNVTVTKRNTFLKERLSQA
;
A
#
# COMPACT_ATOMS: atom_id res chain seq x y z
N MET A 1 -15.97 -17.17 -44.47
CA MET A 1 -15.97 -15.82 -45.07
C MET A 1 -15.82 -14.84 -43.92
N SER A 2 -14.86 -13.92 -43.98
CA SER A 2 -14.63 -12.93 -42.91
C SER A 2 -15.79 -11.92 -42.94
N THR A 3 -16.65 -11.92 -41.91
CA THR A 3 -17.65 -10.87 -41.68
C THR A 3 -16.92 -9.55 -41.44
N GLN A 4 -16.90 -8.70 -42.46
CA GLN A 4 -16.16 -7.45 -42.44
C GLN A 4 -16.93 -6.42 -41.59
N LYS A 5 -16.45 -6.14 -40.38
CA LYS A 5 -17.04 -5.12 -39.49
C LYS A 5 -16.93 -3.74 -40.15
N GLY A 6 -17.96 -2.91 -39.97
CA GLY A 6 -17.91 -1.49 -40.37
C GLY A 6 -16.71 -0.76 -39.75
N THR A 7 -16.22 0.28 -40.41
CA THR A 7 -15.01 0.99 -39.98
C THR A 7 -15.32 2.31 -39.27
N LEU A 8 -14.53 2.63 -38.25
CA LEU A 8 -14.54 3.95 -37.62
C LEU A 8 -14.03 4.99 -38.63
N ILE A 9 -14.86 5.99 -38.92
CA ILE A 9 -14.51 7.09 -39.83
C ILE A 9 -14.39 8.40 -39.06
N ASN A 10 -13.33 9.17 -39.37
CA ASN A 10 -13.04 10.47 -38.77
C ASN A 10 -13.38 11.64 -39.72
N LYS A 11 -14.31 11.41 -40.66
CA LYS A 11 -14.72 12.36 -41.69
C LYS A 11 -16.21 12.61 -41.56
N TYR A 12 -16.61 13.87 -41.64
CA TYR A 12 -18.02 14.24 -41.65
C TYR A 12 -18.78 13.54 -42.78
N THR A 13 -19.99 13.11 -42.46
CA THR A 13 -21.00 12.62 -43.40
C THR A 13 -22.26 13.47 -43.28
N PRO A 14 -22.87 13.89 -44.39
CA PRO A 14 -24.08 14.72 -44.37
C PRO A 14 -25.35 13.95 -44.02
N ASN A 15 -25.31 12.62 -44.14
CA ASN A 15 -26.43 11.73 -43.82
C ASN A 15 -25.93 10.68 -42.84
N TYR A 16 -26.58 10.57 -41.69
CA TYR A 16 -26.18 9.66 -40.62
C TYR A 16 -27.36 9.32 -39.72
N VAL A 17 -27.18 8.30 -38.90
CA VAL A 17 -28.10 7.93 -37.82
C VAL A 17 -27.32 8.07 -36.53
N ILE A 18 -27.75 8.99 -35.67
CA ILE A 18 -27.18 9.10 -34.33
C ILE A 18 -27.97 8.17 -33.40
N PHE A 19 -27.31 7.43 -32.52
CA PHE A 19 -28.01 6.57 -31.57
C PHE A 19 -27.27 6.48 -30.25
N ASP A 20 -28.01 6.07 -29.22
CA ASP A 20 -27.55 5.92 -27.85
C ASP A 20 -28.29 4.75 -27.18
N LEU A 21 -27.63 4.05 -26.27
CA LEU A 21 -28.18 2.91 -25.52
C LEU A 21 -28.13 3.14 -24.02
N GLU A 22 -29.24 2.86 -23.35
CA GLU A 22 -29.23 2.61 -21.90
C GLU A 22 -29.12 1.12 -21.65
N THR A 23 -28.34 0.73 -20.64
CA THR A 23 -28.08 -0.67 -20.32
C THR A 23 -28.17 -0.97 -18.83
N THR A 24 -28.19 -2.25 -18.46
CA THR A 24 -28.21 -2.68 -17.06
C THR A 24 -26.89 -2.42 -16.32
N GLY A 25 -25.81 -2.05 -17.03
CA GLY A 25 -24.48 -1.90 -16.45
C GLY A 25 -23.50 -1.22 -17.42
N ILE A 26 -22.23 -1.61 -17.41
CA ILE A 26 -21.20 -1.02 -18.29
C ILE A 26 -20.41 -2.06 -19.08
N SER A 27 -20.69 -3.35 -18.90
CA SER A 27 -19.97 -4.45 -19.53
C SER A 27 -20.73 -4.97 -20.76
N PRO A 28 -20.20 -4.78 -21.97
CA PRO A 28 -20.81 -5.34 -23.18
C PRO A 28 -20.88 -6.87 -23.17
N ASN A 29 -20.16 -7.56 -22.29
CA ASN A 29 -20.18 -9.03 -22.24
C ASN A 29 -21.29 -9.59 -21.35
N TYR A 30 -21.78 -8.82 -20.37
CA TYR A 30 -22.63 -9.34 -19.29
C TYR A 30 -23.89 -8.52 -19.05
N ASP A 31 -23.93 -7.27 -19.53
CA ASP A 31 -25.08 -6.39 -19.36
C ASP A 31 -25.99 -6.43 -20.59
N GLU A 32 -27.24 -5.99 -20.39
CA GLU A 32 -28.28 -6.01 -21.41
C GLU A 32 -28.81 -4.61 -21.68
N VAL A 33 -29.30 -4.39 -22.91
CA VAL A 33 -29.91 -3.12 -23.34
C VAL A 33 -31.32 -2.98 -22.74
N ILE A 34 -31.64 -1.79 -22.25
CA ILE A 34 -32.94 -1.45 -21.63
C ILE A 34 -33.67 -0.29 -22.32
N GLU A 35 -32.96 0.54 -23.08
CA GLU A 35 -33.53 1.55 -23.99
C GLU A 35 -32.59 1.71 -25.18
N ILE A 36 -33.15 1.92 -26.36
CA ILE A 36 -32.41 2.37 -27.53
C ILE A 36 -33.16 3.55 -28.14
N SER A 37 -32.42 4.61 -28.42
CA SER A 37 -32.95 5.77 -29.14
C SER A 37 -32.02 6.11 -30.31
N ALA A 38 -32.60 6.60 -31.40
CA ALA A 38 -31.87 7.01 -32.59
C ALA A 38 -32.58 8.12 -33.36
N LEU A 39 -31.80 9.01 -33.97
CA LEU A 39 -32.30 10.05 -34.88
C LEU A 39 -31.67 9.88 -36.26
N LYS A 40 -32.50 9.87 -37.29
CA LYS A 40 -32.05 9.88 -38.69
C LYS A 40 -31.86 11.33 -39.10
N VAL A 41 -30.66 11.68 -39.54
CA VAL A 41 -30.29 13.04 -39.91
C VAL A 41 -29.91 13.09 -41.38
N LYS A 42 -30.50 14.03 -42.12
CA LYS A 42 -30.15 14.31 -43.52
C LYS A 42 -29.89 15.80 -43.70
N GLY A 43 -28.69 16.15 -44.14
CA GLY A 43 -28.31 17.54 -44.36
C GLY A 43 -28.25 18.40 -43.09
N GLY A 44 -28.04 17.77 -41.92
CA GLY A 44 -28.01 18.44 -40.62
C GLY A 44 -29.37 18.58 -39.93
N GLU A 45 -30.47 18.19 -40.58
CA GLU A 45 -31.82 18.19 -40.01
C GLU A 45 -32.27 16.78 -39.63
N VAL A 46 -32.93 16.65 -38.48
CA VAL A 46 -33.56 15.40 -38.04
C VAL A 46 -34.79 15.15 -38.90
N VAL A 47 -34.81 14.03 -39.62
CA VAL A 47 -35.89 13.65 -40.55
C VAL A 47 -36.73 12.49 -40.05
N ASP A 48 -36.26 11.74 -39.06
CA ASP A 48 -36.96 10.59 -38.47
C ASP A 48 -36.40 10.26 -37.08
N GLU A 49 -37.21 9.63 -36.23
CA GLU A 49 -36.88 9.28 -34.84
C GLU A 49 -37.30 7.84 -34.52
N PHE A 50 -36.43 7.12 -33.81
CA PHE A 50 -36.67 5.78 -33.30
C PHE A 50 -36.38 5.77 -31.81
N ASN A 51 -37.35 5.38 -30.98
CA ASN A 51 -37.14 5.30 -29.53
C ASN A 51 -37.98 4.18 -28.95
N THR A 52 -37.36 3.26 -28.21
CA THR A 52 -38.08 2.17 -27.56
C THR A 52 -37.38 1.64 -26.31
N LEU A 53 -38.19 1.25 -25.33
CA LEU A 53 -37.73 0.50 -24.17
C LEU A 53 -37.56 -0.97 -24.54
N VAL A 54 -36.67 -1.64 -23.81
CA VAL A 54 -36.30 -3.03 -24.06
C VAL A 54 -36.44 -3.81 -22.76
N ASN A 55 -37.07 -4.98 -22.82
CA ASN A 55 -37.07 -5.90 -21.70
C ASN A 55 -35.74 -6.68 -21.68
N PRO A 56 -34.87 -6.48 -20.67
CA PRO A 56 -33.55 -7.12 -20.62
C PRO A 56 -33.61 -8.59 -20.16
N GLY A 57 -34.79 -9.12 -19.82
CA GLY A 57 -34.94 -10.48 -19.28
C GLY A 57 -34.33 -10.69 -17.89
N ARG A 58 -33.83 -9.62 -17.25
CA ARG A 58 -33.20 -9.62 -15.92
C ARG A 58 -33.61 -8.38 -15.12
N LYS A 59 -33.36 -8.41 -13.81
CA LYS A 59 -33.60 -7.25 -12.96
C LYS A 59 -32.58 -6.14 -13.27
N ILE A 60 -33.08 -4.92 -13.51
CA ILE A 60 -32.28 -3.71 -13.67
C ILE A 60 -31.63 -3.36 -12.31
N PRO A 61 -30.29 -3.25 -12.23
CA PRO A 61 -29.59 -2.81 -11.02
C PRO A 61 -29.98 -1.40 -10.60
N PHE A 62 -29.95 -1.13 -9.29
CA PHE A 62 -30.34 0.18 -8.75
C PHE A 62 -29.46 1.32 -9.28
N GLY A 63 -28.15 1.10 -9.42
CA GLY A 63 -27.24 2.07 -10.04
C GLY A 63 -27.68 2.52 -11.43
N ALA A 64 -28.07 1.58 -12.30
CA ALA A 64 -28.58 1.91 -13.64
C ALA A 64 -29.87 2.73 -13.57
N THR A 65 -30.85 2.31 -12.76
CA THR A 65 -32.11 3.06 -12.57
C THR A 65 -31.89 4.44 -11.97
N LYS A 66 -30.89 4.64 -11.10
CA LYS A 66 -30.56 5.97 -10.54
C LYS A 66 -30.00 6.91 -11.61
N VAL A 67 -29.27 6.36 -12.59
CA VAL A 67 -28.67 7.13 -13.68
C VAL A 67 -29.72 7.48 -14.73
N ASN A 68 -30.44 6.50 -15.26
CA ASN A 68 -31.35 6.71 -16.40
C ASN A 68 -32.84 6.78 -16.06
N GLY A 69 -33.21 6.54 -14.80
CA GLY A 69 -34.61 6.57 -14.36
C GLY A 69 -35.46 5.39 -14.84
N ILE A 70 -34.91 4.42 -15.57
CA ILE A 70 -35.66 3.28 -16.10
C ILE A 70 -35.81 2.22 -15.00
N THR A 71 -37.06 1.93 -14.66
CA THR A 71 -37.40 0.96 -13.60
C THR A 71 -37.79 -0.39 -14.20
N ASN A 72 -37.68 -1.45 -13.39
CA ASN A 72 -38.14 -2.80 -13.77
C ASN A 72 -39.62 -2.84 -14.19
N ALA A 73 -40.47 -1.95 -13.64
CA ALA A 73 -41.88 -1.88 -14.02
C ALA A 73 -42.08 -1.28 -15.42
N MET A 74 -41.22 -0.37 -15.86
CA MET A 74 -41.31 0.28 -17.17
C MET A 74 -40.97 -0.67 -18.32
N VAL A 75 -40.07 -1.63 -18.08
CA VAL A 75 -39.59 -2.57 -19.11
C VAL A 75 -40.28 -3.93 -19.08
N ALA A 76 -41.18 -4.18 -18.12
CA ALA A 76 -41.77 -5.51 -17.93
C ALA A 76 -42.53 -6.02 -19.16
N GLU A 77 -43.28 -5.14 -19.82
CA GLU A 77 -44.07 -5.43 -21.03
C GLU A 77 -43.38 -4.95 -22.33
N ALA A 78 -42.13 -4.48 -22.22
CA ALA A 78 -41.37 -4.01 -23.38
C ALA A 78 -40.92 -5.19 -24.27
N PRO A 79 -40.72 -4.97 -25.58
CA PRO A 79 -40.22 -6.01 -26.48
C PRO A 79 -38.81 -6.47 -26.09
N ALA A 80 -38.48 -7.70 -26.46
CA ALA A 80 -37.13 -8.23 -26.31
C ALA A 80 -36.15 -7.56 -27.28
N PHE A 81 -34.87 -7.45 -26.89
CA PHE A 81 -33.88 -6.73 -27.69
C PHE A 81 -33.70 -7.30 -29.09
N SER A 82 -33.86 -8.60 -29.28
CA SER A 82 -33.76 -9.25 -30.60
C SER A 82 -34.77 -8.68 -31.62
N HIS A 83 -35.96 -8.27 -31.18
CA HIS A 83 -36.95 -7.68 -32.08
C HIS A 83 -36.63 -6.21 -32.37
N VAL A 84 -36.32 -5.46 -31.31
CA VAL A 84 -35.96 -4.04 -31.38
C VAL A 84 -34.70 -3.80 -32.22
N LEU A 85 -33.70 -4.67 -32.10
CA LEU A 85 -32.46 -4.57 -32.86
C LEU A 85 -32.69 -4.75 -34.36
N ALA A 86 -33.60 -5.63 -34.77
CA ALA A 86 -33.96 -5.79 -36.19
C ALA A 86 -34.59 -4.50 -36.74
N GLU A 87 -35.53 -3.90 -36.00
CA GLU A 87 -36.17 -2.64 -36.38
C GLU A 87 -35.17 -1.48 -36.44
N PHE A 88 -34.23 -1.41 -35.50
CA PHE A 88 -33.17 -0.41 -35.49
C PHE A 88 -32.22 -0.54 -36.70
N LEU A 89 -31.83 -1.77 -37.06
CA LEU A 89 -30.96 -2.01 -38.22
C LEU A 89 -31.67 -1.64 -39.53
N ASP A 90 -32.97 -1.94 -39.65
CA ASP A 90 -33.80 -1.49 -40.77
C ASP A 90 -33.93 0.04 -40.79
N PHE A 91 -34.15 0.66 -39.63
CA PHE A 91 -34.18 2.13 -39.49
C PHE A 91 -32.86 2.77 -39.93
N ALA A 92 -31.73 2.14 -39.64
CA ALA A 92 -30.42 2.67 -39.98
C ALA A 92 -30.11 2.71 -41.49
N GLU A 93 -30.77 1.86 -42.30
CA GLU A 93 -30.67 1.82 -43.78
C GLU A 93 -29.21 1.80 -44.31
N GLY A 94 -28.26 1.21 -43.57
CA GLY A 94 -26.83 1.21 -43.93
C GLY A 94 -26.13 2.58 -43.83
N LEU A 95 -26.80 3.60 -43.29
CA LEU A 95 -26.21 4.92 -43.02
C LEU A 95 -25.11 4.82 -41.96
N VAL A 96 -24.24 5.83 -41.94
CA VAL A 96 -23.19 5.92 -40.94
C VAL A 96 -23.82 6.12 -39.56
N LEU A 97 -23.38 5.32 -38.59
CA LEU A 97 -23.83 5.43 -37.20
C LEU A 97 -22.97 6.45 -36.44
N VAL A 98 -23.60 7.36 -35.71
CA VAL A 98 -22.92 8.40 -34.94
C VAL A 98 -23.31 8.25 -33.48
N GLY A 99 -22.36 8.48 -32.58
CA GLY A 99 -22.63 8.38 -31.14
C GLY A 99 -21.43 8.88 -30.34
N HIS A 100 -21.64 9.14 -29.06
CA HIS A 100 -20.60 9.66 -28.17
C HIS A 100 -19.98 8.48 -27.40
N ASN A 101 -18.68 8.21 -27.55
CA ASN A 101 -18.04 7.00 -27.04
C ASN A 101 -18.55 5.67 -27.67
N ILE A 102 -19.29 5.78 -28.77
CA ILE A 102 -19.99 4.69 -29.47
C ILE A 102 -19.08 3.52 -29.87
N ALA A 103 -17.81 3.82 -30.19
CA ALA A 103 -16.84 2.82 -30.66
C ALA A 103 -16.44 1.84 -29.56
N ARG A 104 -16.49 2.28 -28.30
CA ARG A 104 -16.04 1.50 -27.14
C ARG A 104 -17.18 0.91 -26.34
N PHE A 105 -18.39 1.44 -26.51
CA PHE A 105 -19.59 1.07 -25.77
C PHE A 105 -20.69 0.53 -26.69
N ASP A 106 -21.54 1.39 -27.26
CA ASP A 106 -22.79 1.02 -27.91
C ASP A 106 -22.61 0.04 -29.07
N MET A 107 -21.61 0.27 -29.94
CA MET A 107 -21.33 -0.63 -31.06
C MET A 107 -21.00 -2.05 -30.62
N LYS A 108 -20.44 -2.24 -29.42
CA LYS A 108 -20.11 -3.57 -28.91
C LYS A 108 -21.36 -4.37 -28.55
N PHE A 109 -22.38 -3.73 -27.98
CA PHE A 109 -23.68 -4.35 -27.76
C PHE A 109 -24.32 -4.70 -29.11
N ILE A 110 -24.40 -3.73 -30.04
CA ILE A 110 -24.94 -3.96 -31.38
C ILE A 110 -24.26 -5.13 -32.10
N TRP A 111 -22.92 -5.20 -32.08
CA TRP A 111 -22.20 -6.30 -32.73
C TRP A 111 -22.41 -7.64 -32.04
N ARG A 112 -22.32 -7.69 -30.70
CA ARG A 112 -22.54 -8.91 -29.92
C ARG A 112 -23.92 -9.47 -30.18
N ASP A 113 -24.93 -8.62 -30.03
CA ASP A 113 -26.33 -9.03 -30.12
C ASP A 113 -26.75 -9.33 -31.56
N ALA A 114 -26.25 -8.60 -32.57
CA ALA A 114 -26.50 -8.93 -33.97
C ALA A 114 -25.85 -10.27 -34.37
N GLU A 115 -24.61 -10.51 -33.93
CA GLU A 115 -23.93 -11.79 -34.16
C GLU A 115 -24.68 -12.94 -33.47
N GLN A 116 -25.16 -12.72 -32.24
CA GLN A 116 -25.90 -13.70 -31.45
C GLN A 116 -27.29 -14.01 -32.04
N TYR A 117 -28.06 -12.99 -32.44
CA TYR A 117 -29.45 -13.17 -32.88
C TYR A 117 -29.58 -13.47 -34.37
N PHE A 118 -28.70 -12.92 -35.21
CA PHE A 118 -28.83 -12.98 -36.67
C PHE A 118 -27.66 -13.69 -37.36
N GLY A 119 -26.56 -13.98 -36.64
CA GLY A 119 -25.38 -14.65 -37.22
C GLY A 119 -24.54 -13.75 -38.14
N GLU A 120 -24.86 -12.46 -38.22
CA GLU A 120 -24.16 -11.46 -39.05
C GLU A 120 -23.95 -10.17 -38.26
N ILE A 121 -22.90 -9.41 -38.65
CA ILE A 121 -22.53 -8.16 -37.97
C ILE A 121 -22.82 -6.98 -38.91
N PRO A 122 -23.46 -5.89 -38.44
CA PRO A 122 -23.74 -4.74 -39.27
C PRO A 122 -22.47 -4.11 -39.85
N GLN A 123 -22.54 -3.78 -41.14
CA GLN A 123 -21.41 -3.23 -41.92
C GLN A 123 -21.37 -1.69 -41.91
N ASN A 124 -22.29 -1.04 -41.19
CA ASN A 124 -22.35 0.42 -41.09
C ASN A 124 -21.01 0.97 -40.58
N ASN A 125 -20.44 1.91 -41.34
CA ASN A 125 -19.35 2.73 -40.80
C ASN A 125 -19.88 3.58 -39.65
N TYR A 126 -19.02 3.99 -38.73
CA TYR A 126 -19.46 4.76 -37.57
C TYR A 126 -18.50 5.90 -37.21
N VAL A 127 -19.01 6.95 -36.56
CA VAL A 127 -18.26 8.11 -36.07
C VAL A 127 -18.42 8.19 -34.56
N ASP A 128 -17.29 8.24 -33.85
CA ASP A 128 -17.24 8.46 -32.42
C ASP A 128 -17.02 9.95 -32.13
N THR A 129 -18.06 10.65 -31.70
CA THR A 129 -18.01 12.11 -31.49
C THR A 129 -17.06 12.49 -30.34
N LEU A 130 -16.79 11.59 -29.39
CA LEU A 130 -15.78 11.81 -28.34
C LEU A 130 -14.36 11.87 -28.93
N GLN A 131 -14.05 11.00 -29.88
CA GLN A 131 -12.75 11.03 -30.57
C GLN A 131 -12.59 12.27 -31.45
N VAL A 132 -13.67 12.67 -32.12
CA VAL A 132 -13.71 13.92 -32.89
C VAL A 132 -13.47 15.12 -31.96
N ALA A 133 -14.17 15.20 -30.83
CA ALA A 133 -14.06 16.28 -29.85
C ALA A 133 -12.65 16.38 -29.25
N ARG A 134 -12.04 15.27 -28.82
CA ARG A 134 -10.67 15.25 -28.27
C ARG A 134 -9.63 15.78 -29.26
N LYS A 135 -9.84 15.53 -30.55
CA LYS A 135 -8.94 15.99 -31.61
C LYS A 135 -9.15 17.47 -31.95
N HIS A 136 -10.41 17.91 -31.96
CA HIS A 136 -10.79 19.29 -32.32
C HIS A 136 -10.60 20.29 -31.18
N LEU A 137 -10.87 19.88 -29.93
CA LEU A 137 -10.82 20.70 -28.72
C LEU A 137 -9.79 20.19 -27.70
N PRO A 138 -8.49 20.06 -28.04
CA PRO A 138 -7.49 19.41 -27.18
C PRO A 138 -7.16 20.16 -25.88
N LYS A 139 -7.69 21.38 -25.70
CA LYS A 139 -7.47 22.24 -24.53
C LYS A 139 -8.58 22.19 -23.48
N MET A 140 -9.70 21.51 -23.75
CA MET A 140 -10.72 21.28 -22.73
C MET A 140 -10.21 20.25 -21.71
N GLU A 141 -10.49 20.48 -20.42
CA GLU A 141 -10.15 19.53 -19.34
C GLU A 141 -10.95 18.23 -19.47
N HIS A 142 -12.21 18.32 -19.89
CA HIS A 142 -13.13 17.19 -20.05
C HIS A 142 -13.89 17.29 -21.37
N HIS A 143 -14.24 16.13 -21.94
CA HIS A 143 -14.95 16.03 -23.23
C HIS A 143 -16.24 15.22 -23.11
N ARG A 144 -16.88 15.22 -21.93
CA ARG A 144 -18.17 14.54 -21.79
C ARG A 144 -19.19 15.25 -22.66
N LEU A 145 -20.23 14.53 -23.06
CA LEU A 145 -21.27 15.11 -23.91
C LEU A 145 -21.90 16.36 -23.27
N VAL A 146 -22.10 16.36 -21.95
CA VAL A 146 -22.61 17.51 -21.19
C VAL A 146 -21.61 18.68 -21.19
N ASP A 147 -20.31 18.43 -21.03
CA ASP A 147 -19.28 19.49 -21.08
C ASP A 147 -19.21 20.12 -22.48
N LEU A 148 -19.36 19.31 -23.53
CA LEU A 148 -19.39 19.78 -24.91
C LEU A 148 -20.67 20.58 -25.19
N ALA A 149 -21.81 20.12 -24.67
CA ALA A 149 -23.08 20.84 -24.78
C ALA A 149 -22.97 22.22 -24.09
N GLU A 150 -22.42 22.27 -22.88
CA GLU A 150 -22.19 23.53 -22.16
C GLU A 150 -21.23 24.45 -22.92
N HIS A 151 -20.13 23.91 -23.47
CA HIS A 151 -19.19 24.66 -24.30
C HIS A 151 -19.86 25.34 -25.51
N TYR A 152 -20.81 24.65 -26.14
CA TYR A 152 -21.56 25.16 -27.30
C TYR A 152 -22.87 25.88 -26.92
N GLY A 153 -23.18 26.06 -25.63
CA GLY A 153 -24.40 26.72 -25.17
C GLY A 153 -25.69 25.93 -25.43
N ILE A 154 -25.59 24.60 -25.51
CA ILE A 154 -26.70 23.66 -25.71
C ILE A 154 -27.23 23.21 -24.34
N SER A 155 -28.55 23.18 -24.16
CA SER A 155 -29.17 22.72 -22.90
C SER A 155 -28.85 21.24 -22.63
N SER A 156 -28.48 20.92 -21.38
CA SER A 156 -28.24 19.58 -20.86
C SER A 156 -29.40 19.04 -20.00
N GLU A 157 -30.55 19.71 -20.02
CA GLU A 157 -31.73 19.30 -19.26
C GLU A 157 -32.24 17.93 -19.74
N GLY A 158 -32.31 16.95 -18.83
CA GLY A 158 -32.75 15.59 -19.14
C GLY A 158 -31.67 14.64 -19.71
N ALA A 159 -30.38 14.97 -19.56
CA ALA A 159 -29.27 14.05 -19.84
C ALA A 159 -29.43 12.69 -19.10
N HIS A 160 -28.82 11.63 -19.63
CA HIS A 160 -28.99 10.23 -19.17
C HIS A 160 -30.35 9.63 -19.54
N ARG A 161 -30.88 10.05 -20.68
CA ARG A 161 -31.98 9.41 -21.38
C ARG A 161 -31.56 9.33 -22.83
N ALA A 162 -31.55 8.12 -23.39
CA ALA A 162 -30.96 7.87 -24.71
C ALA A 162 -31.44 8.84 -25.80
N LEU A 163 -32.74 9.22 -25.80
CA LEU A 163 -33.28 10.15 -26.78
C LEU A 163 -32.76 11.59 -26.61
N ASN A 164 -32.69 12.08 -25.38
CA ASN A 164 -32.18 13.43 -25.10
C ASN A 164 -30.68 13.52 -25.44
N ASP A 165 -29.94 12.46 -25.12
CA ASP A 165 -28.52 12.35 -25.44
C ASP A 165 -28.29 12.27 -26.95
N CYS A 166 -29.18 11.61 -27.71
CA CYS A 166 -29.17 11.68 -29.18
C CYS A 166 -29.33 13.11 -29.70
N TYR A 167 -30.32 13.87 -29.21
CA TYR A 167 -30.52 15.27 -29.65
C TYR A 167 -29.35 16.17 -29.26
N MET A 168 -28.80 15.99 -28.05
CA MET A 168 -27.65 16.75 -27.56
C MET A 168 -26.40 16.46 -28.41
N ASN A 169 -26.11 15.19 -28.64
CA ASN A 169 -24.97 14.74 -29.44
C ASN A 169 -25.10 15.17 -30.91
N GLN A 170 -26.30 15.20 -31.46
CA GLN A 170 -26.54 15.68 -32.83
C GLN A 170 -26.15 17.15 -32.96
N LYS A 171 -26.62 18.00 -32.04
CA LYS A 171 -26.31 19.44 -32.04
C LYS A 171 -24.81 19.69 -31.83
N VAL A 172 -24.21 19.00 -30.87
CA VAL A 172 -22.76 19.07 -30.61
C VAL A 172 -21.96 18.66 -31.84
N TYR A 173 -22.36 17.59 -32.52
CA TYR A 173 -21.70 17.12 -33.73
C TYR A 173 -21.78 18.13 -34.88
N GLU A 174 -22.95 18.73 -35.14
CA GLU A 174 -23.10 19.77 -36.16
C GLU A 174 -22.30 21.05 -35.84
N CYS A 175 -22.27 21.48 -34.57
CA CYS A 175 -21.43 22.61 -34.13
C CYS A 175 -19.94 22.35 -34.39
N MET A 176 -19.42 21.19 -33.98
CA MET A 176 -18.03 20.81 -34.24
C MET A 176 -17.72 20.79 -35.74
N VAL A 177 -18.63 20.27 -36.56
CA VAL A 177 -18.45 20.19 -38.01
C VAL A 177 -18.42 21.59 -38.65
N ALA A 178 -19.29 22.50 -38.20
CA ALA A 178 -19.31 23.88 -38.69
C ALA A 178 -17.96 24.57 -38.43
N GLU A 179 -17.42 24.46 -37.21
CA GLU A 179 -16.11 25.01 -36.87
C GLU A 179 -14.96 24.36 -37.67
N MET A 180 -14.99 23.04 -37.85
CA MET A 180 -13.99 22.33 -38.65
C MET A 180 -14.01 22.78 -40.11
N ARG A 181 -15.19 23.08 -40.68
CA ARG A 181 -15.34 23.60 -42.05
C ARG A 181 -14.83 25.02 -42.17
N GLU A 182 -15.13 25.90 -41.21
CA GLU A 182 -14.59 27.26 -41.18
C GLU A 182 -13.07 27.27 -41.05
N ALA A 183 -12.52 26.43 -40.16
CA ALA A 183 -11.08 26.28 -39.99
C ALA A 183 -10.41 25.75 -41.26
N HIS A 184 -11.06 24.82 -41.97
CA HIS A 184 -10.57 24.33 -43.26
C HIS A 184 -10.61 25.41 -44.35
N GLN A 185 -11.68 26.19 -44.46
CA GLN A 185 -11.78 27.32 -45.40
C GLN A 185 -10.71 28.38 -45.13
N LYS A 186 -10.54 28.80 -43.88
CA LYS A 186 -9.48 29.74 -43.48
C LYS A 186 -8.09 29.21 -43.82
N ARG A 187 -7.83 27.92 -43.61
CA ARG A 187 -6.55 27.28 -43.95
C ARG A 187 -6.32 27.18 -45.46
N VAL A 188 -7.36 26.95 -46.25
CA VAL A 188 -7.29 26.95 -47.73
C VAL A 188 -7.09 28.36 -48.28
N GLU A 189 -7.70 29.37 -47.67
CA GLU A 189 -7.47 30.79 -47.99
C GLU A 189 -6.07 31.28 -47.58
N GLU A 190 -5.55 30.84 -46.42
CA GLU A 190 -4.18 31.10 -46.01
C GLU A 190 -3.15 30.42 -46.91
N VAL A 191 -3.43 29.20 -47.37
CA VAL A 191 -2.58 28.49 -48.35
C VAL A 191 -2.64 29.16 -49.73
N ARG A 192 -3.80 29.71 -50.13
CA ARG A 192 -3.93 30.53 -51.35
C ARG A 192 -3.19 31.87 -51.23
N LYS A 193 -3.22 32.53 -50.07
CA LYS A 193 -2.43 33.74 -49.79
C LYS A 193 -0.91 33.47 -49.75
N LYS A 194 -0.50 32.33 -49.17
CA LYS A 194 0.91 31.89 -49.16
C LYS A 194 1.43 31.40 -50.51
N ALA A 195 0.56 31.10 -51.48
CA ALA A 195 0.98 30.75 -52.83
C ALA A 195 1.31 31.98 -53.70
N SER A 196 0.97 33.19 -53.27
CA SER A 196 1.22 34.45 -53.97
C SER A 196 2.32 35.32 -53.35
N GLU A 197 2.84 34.97 -52.18
CA GLU A 197 3.94 35.68 -51.51
C GLU A 197 5.06 34.70 -51.14
N ASP A 198 6.18 34.90 -51.81
CA ASP A 198 7.54 34.47 -51.49
C ASP A 198 7.95 32.99 -51.58
N VAL A 199 8.73 32.76 -52.65
CA VAL A 199 9.94 31.94 -52.65
C VAL A 199 10.92 32.55 -51.63
N GLU A 200 10.91 32.05 -50.40
CA GLU A 200 12.09 32.12 -49.54
C GLU A 200 12.17 30.91 -48.61
N VAL A 201 13.24 30.14 -48.80
CA VAL A 201 13.53 28.89 -48.10
C VAL A 201 13.88 29.20 -46.64
N GLN A 202 12.98 28.89 -45.71
CA GLN A 202 13.33 28.80 -44.29
C GLN A 202 13.46 27.33 -43.86
N GLN A 203 14.71 26.93 -43.64
CA GLN A 203 15.10 25.69 -42.99
C GLN A 203 14.52 25.64 -41.57
N ARG A 204 13.87 24.51 -41.23
CA ARG A 204 13.62 24.14 -39.82
C ARG A 204 14.88 23.49 -39.26
N PRO A 205 15.29 23.77 -38.01
CA PRO A 205 16.45 23.12 -37.42
C PRO A 205 16.14 21.65 -37.15
N GLN A 206 16.86 20.74 -37.82
CA GLN A 206 17.03 19.38 -37.34
C GLN A 206 17.83 19.46 -36.04
N HIS A 207 17.24 19.03 -34.93
CA HIS A 207 18.02 18.75 -33.72
C HIS A 207 19.03 17.64 -34.07
N PHE A 208 20.31 18.00 -34.19
CA PHE A 208 21.40 17.05 -34.34
C PHE A 208 21.58 16.32 -33.00
N THR A 209 20.99 15.14 -32.83
CA THR A 209 21.35 14.25 -31.73
C THR A 209 22.68 13.57 -32.07
N VAL A 210 23.68 13.76 -31.21
CA VAL A 210 24.96 13.09 -31.33
C VAL A 210 24.80 11.65 -30.83
N LYS A 211 25.38 10.70 -31.56
CA LYS A 211 25.40 9.28 -31.18
C LYS A 211 26.77 8.92 -30.63
N ILE A 212 26.83 8.43 -29.39
CA ILE A 212 28.06 7.86 -28.81
C ILE A 212 27.84 6.41 -28.42
N ARG A 213 28.85 5.57 -28.66
CA ARG A 213 28.86 4.18 -28.20
C ARG A 213 29.93 4.03 -27.12
N GLY A 214 29.53 3.64 -25.92
CA GLY A 214 30.43 3.60 -24.76
C GLY A 214 30.22 2.41 -23.85
N VAL A 215 31.32 1.87 -23.32
CA VAL A 215 31.29 0.84 -22.28
C VAL A 215 31.24 1.52 -20.92
N VAL A 216 30.28 1.15 -20.08
CA VAL A 216 30.11 1.76 -18.75
C VAL A 216 31.22 1.28 -17.82
N GLU A 217 32.08 2.19 -17.40
CA GLU A 217 33.21 1.88 -16.51
C GLU A 217 32.84 2.02 -15.03
N ARG A 218 32.06 3.05 -14.69
CA ARG A 218 31.57 3.26 -13.33
C ARG A 218 30.34 4.13 -13.30
N ILE A 219 29.51 3.93 -12.29
CA ILE A 219 28.34 4.77 -12.01
C ILE A 219 28.71 5.65 -10.81
N THR A 220 28.62 6.96 -11.01
CA THR A 220 29.00 7.97 -10.01
C THR A 220 27.84 8.26 -9.07
N TYR A 221 26.61 8.28 -9.59
CA TYR A 221 25.40 8.58 -8.84
C TYR A 221 24.18 8.01 -9.57
N GLN A 222 23.17 7.54 -8.84
CA GLN A 222 21.90 7.08 -9.39
C GLN A 222 20.76 7.37 -8.41
N ASN A 223 19.69 7.98 -8.90
CA ASN A 223 18.45 8.21 -8.18
C ASN A 223 17.44 7.10 -8.53
N PRO A 224 17.02 6.27 -7.56
CA PRO A 224 16.13 5.13 -7.80
C PRO A 224 14.65 5.53 -8.05
N GLU A 225 14.21 6.74 -7.68
CA GLU A 225 12.81 7.15 -7.83
C GLU A 225 12.50 7.74 -9.22
N ASN A 226 13.46 8.47 -9.82
CA ASN A 226 13.26 9.15 -11.11
C ASN A 226 14.23 8.68 -12.22
N GLY A 227 15.17 7.80 -11.89
CA GLY A 227 16.10 7.21 -12.82
C GLY A 227 17.30 8.04 -13.22
N TYR A 228 17.45 9.24 -12.65
CA TYR A 228 18.57 10.12 -12.96
C TYR A 228 19.91 9.46 -12.57
N THR A 229 20.77 9.26 -13.56
CA THR A 229 22.02 8.53 -13.43
C THR A 229 23.17 9.36 -13.99
N VAL A 230 24.28 9.40 -13.24
CA VAL A 230 25.55 9.99 -13.66
C VAL A 230 26.55 8.85 -13.76
N LEU A 231 27.02 8.53 -14.96
CA LEU A 231 27.93 7.44 -15.21
C LEU A 231 29.13 7.86 -16.07
N LYS A 232 30.18 7.04 -16.06
CA LYS A 232 31.40 7.24 -16.86
C LYS A 232 31.52 6.14 -17.89
N CYS A 233 31.62 6.51 -19.17
CA CYS A 233 31.76 5.59 -20.28
C CYS A 233 33.14 5.71 -20.94
N ALA A 234 33.74 4.57 -21.28
CA ALA A 234 34.84 4.49 -22.24
C ALA A 234 34.26 4.51 -23.66
N VAL A 235 34.53 5.58 -24.41
CA VAL A 235 34.04 5.77 -25.79
C VAL A 235 35.24 5.72 -26.74
N LYS A 236 35.18 4.90 -27.79
CA LYS A 236 36.32 4.64 -28.71
C LYS A 236 36.97 5.91 -29.27
N SER A 237 36.18 6.96 -29.51
CA SER A 237 36.63 8.22 -30.10
C SER A 237 37.23 9.21 -29.07
N TYR A 238 37.26 8.87 -27.79
CA TYR A 238 37.75 9.73 -26.71
C TYR A 238 38.82 9.01 -25.87
N LYS A 239 39.92 9.71 -25.55
CA LYS A 239 41.00 9.17 -24.72
C LYS A 239 40.66 9.11 -23.23
N GLU A 240 39.72 9.95 -22.77
CA GLU A 240 39.26 10.02 -21.38
C GLU A 240 37.82 9.51 -21.23
N LEU A 241 37.44 9.10 -20.02
CA LEU A 241 36.10 8.64 -19.71
C LEU A 241 35.06 9.77 -19.83
N VAL A 242 34.10 9.58 -20.71
CA VAL A 242 32.99 10.49 -20.96
C VAL A 242 31.98 10.40 -19.83
N THR A 243 31.66 11.54 -19.20
CA THR A 243 30.54 11.61 -18.23
C THR A 243 29.23 11.63 -19.00
N VAL A 244 28.34 10.69 -18.71
CA VAL A 244 26.97 10.66 -19.25
C VAL A 244 26.00 10.95 -18.11
N ILE A 245 25.03 11.81 -18.37
CA ILE A 245 23.95 12.18 -17.45
C ILE A 245 22.60 11.98 -18.13
N GLY A 246 21.58 11.52 -17.42
CA GLY A 246 20.24 11.31 -17.98
C GLY A 246 19.46 10.27 -17.19
N SER A 247 18.30 9.84 -17.69
CA SER A 247 17.56 8.73 -17.08
C SER A 247 18.10 7.39 -17.60
N LEU A 248 19.10 6.83 -16.91
CA LEU A 248 19.78 5.57 -17.29
C LEU A 248 19.67 4.52 -16.16
N LEU A 249 18.44 4.09 -15.88
CA LEU A 249 18.14 3.06 -14.88
C LEU A 249 18.68 1.69 -15.29
N ASP A 250 19.10 0.90 -14.29
CA ASP A 250 19.58 -0.49 -14.43
C ASP A 250 20.76 -0.72 -15.38
N VAL A 251 21.45 0.35 -15.79
CA VAL A 251 22.73 0.25 -16.45
C VAL A 251 23.74 -0.38 -15.49
N ASN A 252 24.39 -1.46 -15.89
CA ASN A 252 25.42 -2.12 -15.10
C ASN A 252 26.81 -1.66 -15.53
N VAL A 253 27.76 -1.73 -14.60
CA VAL A 253 29.18 -1.58 -14.93
C VAL A 253 29.57 -2.72 -15.87
N GLY A 254 30.09 -2.39 -17.05
CA GLY A 254 30.40 -3.33 -18.13
C GLY A 254 29.39 -3.35 -19.29
N SER A 255 28.21 -2.74 -19.15
CA SER A 255 27.21 -2.63 -20.22
C SER A 255 27.72 -1.80 -21.41
N VAL A 256 27.39 -2.21 -22.63
CA VAL A 256 27.72 -1.46 -23.86
C VAL A 256 26.51 -0.66 -24.30
N LEU A 257 26.57 0.64 -24.04
CA LEU A 257 25.47 1.54 -24.35
C LEU A 257 25.69 2.23 -25.68
N LEU A 258 24.58 2.42 -26.38
CA LEU A 258 24.49 3.28 -27.54
C LEU A 258 23.54 4.42 -27.17
N ILE A 259 24.12 5.62 -27.06
CA ILE A 259 23.53 6.76 -26.35
C ILE A 259 23.34 7.89 -27.36
N TYR A 260 22.11 8.38 -27.46
CA TYR A 260 21.73 9.52 -28.28
C TYR A 260 21.50 10.71 -27.36
N GLY A 261 22.09 11.85 -27.71
CA GLY A 261 21.96 13.02 -26.88
C GLY A 261 22.89 14.14 -27.30
N ASN A 262 23.10 15.08 -26.39
CA ASN A 262 23.79 16.32 -26.67
C ASN A 262 24.88 16.61 -25.64
N TRP A 263 25.96 17.23 -26.09
CA TRP A 263 27.01 17.70 -25.19
C TRP A 263 26.52 18.92 -24.41
N LYS A 264 26.59 18.85 -23.09
CA LYS A 264 26.32 19.95 -22.17
C LYS A 264 27.59 20.30 -21.40
N VAL A 265 27.83 21.58 -21.16
CA VAL A 265 28.92 22.03 -20.30
C VAL A 265 28.30 22.56 -19.02
N ASP A 266 28.65 21.92 -17.90
CA ASP A 266 28.25 22.35 -16.56
C ASP A 266 29.35 23.24 -15.96
N SER A 267 28.95 24.32 -15.28
CA SER A 267 29.87 25.32 -14.72
C SER A 267 30.74 24.79 -13.58
N ARG A 268 30.33 23.69 -12.92
CA ARG A 268 31.04 23.07 -11.79
C ARG A 268 31.68 21.73 -12.17
N TYR A 269 31.07 20.98 -13.09
CA TYR A 269 31.48 19.60 -13.41
C TYR A 269 32.05 19.41 -14.82
N GLY A 270 32.15 20.49 -15.61
CA GLY A 270 32.77 20.49 -16.93
C GLY A 270 31.90 19.81 -17.99
N ARG A 271 32.54 19.24 -19.02
CA ARG A 271 31.86 18.68 -20.19
C ARG A 271 31.20 17.34 -19.87
N GLN A 272 29.89 17.24 -20.10
CA GLN A 272 29.06 16.06 -19.88
C GLN A 272 28.20 15.77 -21.11
N PHE A 273 27.82 14.52 -21.29
CA PHE A 273 26.94 14.08 -22.37
C PHE A 273 25.55 13.84 -21.78
N ALA A 274 24.59 14.69 -22.13
CA ALA A 274 23.20 14.54 -21.70
C ALA A 274 22.49 13.55 -22.62
N ALA A 275 22.20 12.35 -22.10
CA ALA A 275 21.47 11.31 -22.79
C ALA A 275 19.98 11.68 -22.89
N GLU A 276 19.48 11.73 -24.11
CA GLU A 276 18.05 11.90 -24.42
C GLU A 276 17.38 10.54 -24.59
N SER A 277 18.09 9.59 -25.22
CA SER A 277 17.70 8.18 -25.29
C SER A 277 18.93 7.29 -25.31
N TRP A 278 18.77 6.02 -24.95
CA TRP A 278 19.85 5.04 -24.98
C TRP A 278 19.30 3.65 -25.19
N GLU A 279 20.15 2.78 -25.74
CA GLU A 279 19.89 1.35 -25.87
C GLU A 279 21.12 0.57 -25.38
N GLU A 280 20.88 -0.52 -24.64
CA GLU A 280 21.95 -1.47 -24.33
C GLU A 280 22.11 -2.42 -25.53
N THR A 281 23.29 -2.36 -26.13
CA THR A 281 23.63 -3.24 -27.26
C THR A 281 24.42 -4.43 -26.74
N LEU A 282 24.24 -5.57 -27.40
CA LEU A 282 25.14 -6.68 -27.18
C LEU A 282 26.58 -6.22 -27.45
N PRO A 283 27.54 -6.58 -26.58
CA PRO A 283 28.91 -6.20 -26.78
C PRO A 283 29.44 -6.82 -28.07
N ALA A 284 29.59 -6.02 -29.13
CA ALA A 284 30.19 -6.46 -30.39
C ALA A 284 31.72 -6.49 -30.35
N THR A 285 32.31 -6.52 -29.16
CA THR A 285 33.76 -6.49 -28.95
C THR A 285 34.13 -7.48 -27.86
N VAL A 286 35.25 -8.16 -28.05
CA VAL A 286 35.83 -9.13 -27.10
C VAL A 286 35.89 -8.56 -25.68
N PHE A 287 36.37 -7.32 -25.52
CA PHE A 287 36.43 -6.64 -24.21
C PHE A 287 35.06 -6.44 -23.56
N GLY A 288 34.04 -6.05 -24.36
CA GLY A 288 32.69 -5.86 -23.86
C GLY A 288 32.03 -7.18 -23.42
N ILE A 289 32.28 -8.27 -24.15
CA ILE A 289 31.74 -9.60 -23.83
C ILE A 289 32.36 -10.11 -22.52
N GLU A 290 33.67 -9.91 -22.33
CA GLU A 290 34.37 -10.30 -21.10
C GLU A 290 33.79 -9.57 -19.88
N LYS A 291 33.56 -8.26 -20.00
CA LYS A 291 32.98 -7.46 -18.91
C LYS A 291 31.52 -7.81 -18.64
N TYR A 292 30.73 -8.05 -19.68
CA TYR A 292 29.33 -8.45 -19.56
C TYR A 292 29.18 -9.79 -18.83
N LEU A 293 29.94 -10.82 -19.23
CA LEU A 293 29.93 -12.12 -18.57
C LEU A 293 30.50 -12.07 -17.14
N GLY A 294 31.48 -11.19 -16.88
CA GLY A 294 32.15 -11.06 -15.59
C GLY A 294 31.45 -10.13 -14.59
N SER A 295 30.33 -9.52 -14.96
CA SER A 295 29.57 -8.53 -14.16
C SER A 295 28.82 -9.13 -12.96
N GLY A 296 28.72 -10.46 -12.87
CA GLY A 296 27.93 -11.16 -11.87
C GLY A 296 26.45 -11.33 -12.25
N LEU A 297 26.02 -10.87 -13.42
CA LEU A 297 24.66 -11.07 -13.96
C LEU A 297 24.37 -12.54 -14.31
N ILE A 298 25.41 -13.32 -14.61
CA ILE A 298 25.29 -14.73 -14.99
C ILE A 298 25.88 -15.59 -13.87
N LYS A 299 25.01 -16.30 -13.15
CA LYS A 299 25.45 -17.18 -12.06
C LYS A 299 26.37 -18.26 -12.62
N GLY A 300 27.58 -18.35 -12.08
CA GLY A 300 28.60 -19.32 -12.49
C GLY A 300 29.73 -18.75 -13.35
N VAL A 301 29.66 -17.50 -13.80
CA VAL A 301 30.73 -16.84 -14.56
C VAL A 301 31.29 -15.63 -13.79
N GLY A 302 32.41 -15.83 -13.11
CA GLY A 302 33.17 -14.72 -12.50
C GLY A 302 34.17 -14.11 -13.49
N PRO A 303 34.80 -12.96 -13.18
CA PRO A 303 35.74 -12.26 -14.07
C PRO A 303 36.84 -13.15 -14.66
N LYS A 304 37.36 -14.11 -13.87
CA LYS A 304 38.36 -15.08 -14.34
C LYS A 304 37.81 -16.03 -15.41
N TYR A 305 36.59 -16.54 -15.24
CA TYR A 305 35.96 -17.45 -16.20
C TYR A 305 35.45 -16.69 -17.43
N ALA A 306 34.92 -15.47 -17.26
CA ALA A 306 34.56 -14.59 -18.37
C ALA A 306 35.76 -14.38 -19.32
N LYS A 307 36.94 -14.09 -18.75
CA LYS A 307 38.17 -13.94 -19.52
C LYS A 307 38.58 -15.22 -20.26
N LYS A 308 38.44 -16.39 -19.64
CA LYS A 308 38.73 -17.69 -20.26
C LYS A 308 37.75 -18.03 -21.39
N ILE A 309 36.44 -17.85 -21.17
CA ILE A 309 35.39 -18.12 -22.16
C ILE A 309 35.59 -17.22 -23.39
N VAL A 310 35.83 -15.94 -23.17
CA VAL A 310 36.00 -14.96 -24.24
C VAL A 310 37.34 -15.12 -24.96
N ALA A 311 38.38 -15.59 -24.28
CA ALA A 311 39.63 -15.96 -24.93
C ALA A 311 39.46 -17.14 -25.90
N GLN A 312 38.53 -18.07 -25.61
CA GLN A 312 38.26 -19.24 -26.44
C GLN A 312 37.30 -18.94 -27.61
N PHE A 313 36.21 -18.21 -27.36
CA PHE A 313 35.12 -18.02 -28.34
C PHE A 313 35.04 -16.60 -28.91
N GLY A 314 35.85 -15.66 -28.42
CA GLY A 314 35.93 -14.30 -28.97
C GLY A 314 34.57 -13.60 -29.03
N ILE A 315 34.22 -13.05 -30.20
CA ILE A 315 32.95 -12.35 -30.43
C ILE A 315 31.74 -13.29 -30.52
N GLU A 316 31.96 -14.58 -30.81
CA GLU A 316 30.92 -15.61 -30.97
C GLU A 316 30.46 -16.18 -29.62
N THR A 317 31.12 -15.79 -28.53
CA THR A 317 30.81 -16.29 -27.17
C THR A 317 29.32 -16.26 -26.83
N LEU A 318 28.61 -15.18 -27.17
CA LEU A 318 27.18 -15.04 -26.83
C LEU A 318 26.31 -15.96 -27.69
N GLU A 319 26.65 -16.11 -28.96
CA GLU A 319 25.97 -17.02 -29.89
C GLU A 319 26.19 -18.48 -29.49
N VAL A 320 27.39 -18.84 -29.02
CA VAL A 320 27.69 -20.16 -28.46
C VAL A 320 26.83 -20.43 -27.23
N ILE A 321 26.67 -19.47 -26.31
CA ILE A 321 25.82 -19.65 -25.13
C ILE A 321 24.35 -19.80 -25.54
N GLU A 322 23.90 -19.13 -26.61
CA GLU A 322 22.51 -19.16 -27.06
C GLU A 322 22.16 -20.41 -27.89
N THR A 323 23.06 -20.88 -28.75
CA THR A 323 22.79 -21.95 -29.72
C THR A 323 23.33 -23.30 -29.30
N ASP A 324 24.49 -23.34 -28.64
CA ASP A 324 25.14 -24.58 -28.21
C ASP A 324 26.03 -24.38 -26.97
N ILE A 325 25.38 -24.15 -25.84
CA ILE A 325 26.05 -23.90 -24.55
C ILE A 325 26.89 -25.09 -24.06
N SER A 326 26.72 -26.27 -24.65
CA SER A 326 27.50 -27.46 -24.31
C SER A 326 28.98 -27.27 -24.63
N ARG A 327 29.30 -26.45 -25.64
CA ARG A 327 30.66 -26.08 -26.05
C ARG A 327 31.44 -25.33 -24.97
N LEU A 328 30.78 -24.76 -23.96
CA LEU A 328 31.50 -24.18 -22.80
C LEU A 328 32.36 -25.22 -22.04
N GLN A 329 32.16 -26.53 -22.26
CA GLN A 329 33.06 -27.59 -21.77
C GLN A 329 34.47 -27.52 -22.36
N GLU A 330 34.64 -26.90 -23.53
CA GLU A 330 35.94 -26.69 -24.18
C GLU A 330 36.83 -25.71 -23.39
N VAL A 331 36.25 -24.95 -22.44
CA VAL A 331 36.96 -23.97 -21.62
C VAL A 331 37.45 -24.60 -20.31
N ASP A 332 38.75 -24.56 -20.10
CA ASP A 332 39.42 -25.13 -18.93
C ASP A 332 38.86 -24.60 -17.59
N GLY A 333 38.28 -25.51 -16.79
CA GLY A 333 37.67 -25.24 -15.49
C GLY A 333 36.14 -25.08 -15.48
N ILE A 334 35.46 -25.25 -16.62
CA ILE A 334 33.98 -25.20 -16.73
C ILE A 334 33.42 -26.63 -16.87
N GLY A 335 32.99 -27.21 -15.74
CA GLY A 335 32.34 -28.52 -15.70
C GLY A 335 30.81 -28.48 -15.90
N LYS A 336 30.19 -29.65 -16.07
CA LYS A 336 28.74 -29.82 -16.34
C LYS A 336 27.82 -29.05 -15.38
N LYS A 337 28.13 -29.05 -14.08
CA LYS A 337 27.35 -28.33 -13.04
C LYS A 337 27.33 -26.82 -13.29
N ARG A 338 28.46 -26.25 -13.73
CA ARG A 338 28.58 -24.82 -13.98
C ARG A 338 27.92 -24.43 -15.30
N ILE A 339 27.97 -25.30 -16.32
CA ILE A 339 27.19 -25.11 -17.56
C ILE A 339 25.70 -25.07 -17.28
N GLN A 340 25.18 -25.96 -16.43
CA GLN A 340 23.76 -25.92 -16.05
C GLN A 340 23.40 -24.60 -15.36
N MET A 341 24.21 -24.13 -14.42
CA MET A 341 24.00 -22.82 -13.78
C MET A 341 24.00 -21.65 -14.79
N ILE A 342 24.89 -21.68 -15.77
CA ILE A 342 24.97 -20.66 -16.83
C ILE A 342 23.74 -20.74 -17.73
N ARG A 343 23.31 -21.96 -18.12
CA ARG A 343 22.11 -22.21 -18.92
C ARG A 343 20.87 -21.65 -18.24
N ASP A 344 20.64 -22.06 -16.99
CA ASP A 344 19.48 -21.63 -16.20
C ASP A 344 19.51 -20.11 -15.98
N SER A 345 20.70 -19.52 -15.83
CA SER A 345 20.85 -18.07 -15.69
C SER A 345 20.64 -17.32 -17.01
N TRP A 346 20.95 -17.95 -18.15
CA TRP A 346 20.84 -17.35 -19.48
C TRP A 346 19.41 -17.41 -20.04
N GLU A 347 18.72 -18.54 -19.90
CA GLU A 347 17.29 -18.67 -20.26
C GLU A 347 16.43 -17.68 -19.49
N ARG A 348 16.68 -17.52 -18.17
CA ARG A 348 16.01 -16.50 -17.36
C ARG A 348 16.24 -15.08 -17.88
N GLN A 349 17.42 -14.75 -18.40
CA GLN A 349 17.72 -13.42 -18.94
C GLN A 349 17.01 -13.18 -20.28
N LYS A 350 16.87 -14.20 -21.13
CA LYS A 350 16.18 -14.10 -22.42
C LYS A 350 14.69 -13.77 -22.27
N GLU A 351 14.00 -14.40 -21.33
CA GLU A 351 12.58 -14.13 -21.12
C GLU A 351 12.32 -12.80 -20.38
N ILE A 352 13.21 -12.41 -19.45
CA ILE A 352 13.19 -11.06 -18.86
C ILE A 352 13.29 -10.01 -19.97
N LYS A 353 14.11 -10.24 -21.00
CA LYS A 353 14.24 -9.34 -22.16
C LYS A 353 12.93 -9.19 -22.93
N ASN A 354 12.15 -10.25 -23.12
CA ASN A 354 10.83 -10.18 -23.79
C ASN A 354 9.85 -9.30 -22.99
N VAL A 355 9.82 -9.45 -21.66
CA VAL A 355 9.02 -8.60 -20.77
C VAL A 355 9.50 -7.15 -20.84
N MET A 356 10.82 -6.91 -20.87
CA MET A 356 11.40 -5.57 -21.03
C MET A 356 11.01 -4.92 -22.35
N LEU A 357 11.11 -5.65 -23.47
CA LEU A 357 10.73 -5.14 -24.80
C LEU A 357 9.26 -4.77 -24.84
N PHE A 358 8.39 -5.62 -24.30
CA PHE A 358 6.96 -5.33 -24.21
C PHE A 358 6.67 -4.06 -23.39
N LEU A 359 7.32 -3.89 -22.24
CA LEU A 359 7.17 -2.67 -21.42
C LEU A 359 7.67 -1.43 -22.19
N GLN A 360 8.81 -1.54 -22.86
CA GLN A 360 9.41 -0.45 -23.62
C GLN A 360 8.55 -0.02 -24.81
N ASP A 361 7.99 -0.99 -25.55
CA ASP A 361 7.08 -0.74 -26.68
C ASP A 361 5.83 0.03 -26.26
N HIS A 362 5.40 -0.12 -25.01
CA HIS A 362 4.27 0.60 -24.42
C HIS A 362 4.72 1.81 -23.57
N GLY A 363 6.00 2.22 -23.64
CA GLY A 363 6.52 3.39 -22.93
C GLY A 363 6.55 3.24 -21.40
N VAL A 364 6.58 2.02 -20.88
CA VAL A 364 6.65 1.66 -19.46
C VAL A 364 8.10 1.41 -19.05
N SER A 365 8.45 1.75 -17.80
CA SER A 365 9.81 1.52 -17.27
C SER A 365 10.16 0.03 -17.25
N THR A 366 11.30 -0.33 -17.83
CA THR A 366 11.84 -1.70 -17.83
C THR A 366 12.34 -2.16 -16.46
N SER A 367 12.45 -1.24 -15.49
CA SER A 367 12.87 -1.51 -14.10
C SER A 367 11.97 -2.51 -13.37
N PHE A 368 10.74 -2.71 -13.84
CA PHE A 368 9.80 -3.68 -13.28
C PHE A 368 9.90 -5.07 -13.89
N ALA A 369 10.53 -5.22 -15.07
CA ALA A 369 10.52 -6.47 -15.83
C ALA A 369 11.10 -7.66 -15.05
N ALA A 370 12.23 -7.44 -14.36
CA ALA A 370 12.85 -8.49 -13.56
C ALA A 370 11.99 -8.92 -12.36
N LYS A 371 11.18 -8.00 -11.81
CA LYS A 371 10.24 -8.30 -10.71
C LYS A 371 9.01 -9.05 -11.23
N ILE A 372 8.44 -8.58 -12.33
CA ILE A 372 7.27 -9.19 -12.99
C ILE A 372 7.60 -10.62 -13.42
N TYR A 373 8.73 -10.82 -14.10
CA TYR A 373 9.16 -12.15 -14.53
C TYR A 373 9.46 -13.07 -13.35
N ARG A 374 10.02 -12.55 -12.25
CA ARG A 374 10.25 -13.37 -11.05
C ARG A 374 8.95 -13.90 -10.46
N GLN A 375 7.86 -13.14 -10.54
CA GLN A 375 6.58 -13.50 -9.96
C GLN A 375 5.75 -14.41 -10.88
N TYR A 376 5.65 -14.08 -12.16
CA TYR A 376 4.75 -14.79 -13.09
C TYR A 376 5.46 -15.67 -14.12
N GLY A 377 6.80 -15.61 -14.18
CA GLY A 377 7.58 -16.35 -15.16
C GLY A 377 7.12 -16.06 -16.58
N ASN A 378 6.83 -17.11 -17.33
CA ASN A 378 6.46 -17.02 -18.75
C ASN A 378 5.05 -16.44 -18.98
N GLU A 379 4.18 -16.41 -17.97
CA GLU A 379 2.83 -15.84 -18.05
C GLU A 379 2.78 -14.32 -17.86
N SER A 380 3.95 -13.70 -17.63
CA SER A 380 4.08 -12.26 -17.34
C SER A 380 3.33 -11.37 -18.33
N LEU A 381 3.46 -11.65 -19.63
CA LEU A 381 2.85 -10.82 -20.68
C LEU A 381 1.33 -10.97 -20.74
N ASP A 382 0.83 -12.19 -20.57
CA ASP A 382 -0.61 -12.49 -20.66
C ASP A 382 -1.34 -11.90 -19.46
N LYS A 383 -0.79 -12.08 -18.25
CA LYS A 383 -1.26 -11.47 -17.00
C LYS A 383 -1.34 -9.95 -17.10
N MET A 384 -0.31 -9.32 -17.68
CA MET A 384 -0.28 -7.86 -17.87
C MET A 384 -1.34 -7.33 -18.84
N LYS A 385 -1.66 -8.09 -19.90
CA LYS A 385 -2.67 -7.71 -20.88
C LYS A 385 -4.09 -7.93 -20.37
N GLU A 386 -4.30 -8.97 -19.57
CA GLU A 386 -5.61 -9.31 -19.01
C GLU A 386 -5.96 -8.41 -17.82
N ASN A 387 -5.07 -8.32 -16.83
CA ASN A 387 -5.28 -7.50 -15.64
C ASN A 387 -3.94 -6.96 -15.10
N PRO A 388 -3.50 -5.76 -15.55
CA PRO A 388 -2.26 -5.17 -15.08
C PRO A 388 -2.28 -4.80 -13.58
N PHE A 389 -3.45 -4.77 -12.94
CA PHE A 389 -3.58 -4.46 -11.52
C PHE A 389 -3.25 -5.64 -10.61
N GLN A 390 -3.27 -6.89 -11.10
CA GLN A 390 -2.78 -8.05 -10.34
C GLN A 390 -1.31 -7.86 -9.90
N MET A 391 -0.52 -7.15 -10.71
CA MET A 391 0.86 -6.81 -10.36
C MET A 391 0.96 -6.01 -9.06
N ALA A 392 -0.04 -5.20 -8.72
CA ALA A 392 -0.04 -4.42 -7.49
C ALA A 392 -0.19 -5.29 -6.23
N ASP A 393 -0.90 -6.42 -6.36
CA ASP A 393 -1.14 -7.35 -5.26
C ASP A 393 0.03 -8.36 -5.14
N ASP A 394 0.52 -8.86 -6.26
CA ASP A 394 1.48 -9.98 -6.27
C ASP A 394 2.96 -9.53 -6.21
N ILE A 395 3.28 -8.29 -6.59
CA ILE A 395 4.67 -7.84 -6.78
C ILE A 395 5.01 -6.70 -5.82
N TRP A 396 5.84 -7.03 -4.83
CA TRP A 396 6.33 -6.04 -3.87
C TRP A 396 7.13 -4.89 -4.54
N GLY A 397 6.67 -3.66 -4.26
CA GLY A 397 7.22 -2.43 -4.82
C GLY A 397 6.60 -2.00 -6.15
N ILE A 398 5.59 -2.72 -6.67
CA ILE A 398 4.64 -2.19 -7.65
C ILE A 398 3.36 -1.88 -6.88
N GLY A 399 3.04 -0.60 -6.69
CA GLY A 399 1.78 -0.20 -6.05
C GLY A 399 0.68 0.00 -7.08
N PHE A 400 -0.57 0.13 -6.62
CA PHE A 400 -1.72 0.42 -7.49
C PHE A 400 -1.48 1.61 -8.42
N LYS A 401 -0.92 2.73 -7.93
CA LYS A 401 -0.61 3.91 -8.75
C LYS A 401 0.37 3.61 -9.88
N THR A 402 1.35 2.74 -9.62
CA THR A 402 2.30 2.30 -10.64
C THR A 402 1.60 1.41 -11.65
N ALA A 403 0.81 0.43 -11.20
CA ALA A 403 0.02 -0.43 -12.06
C ALA A 403 -1.00 0.35 -12.91
N ASP A 404 -1.64 1.39 -12.36
CA ASP A 404 -2.56 2.28 -13.08
C ASP A 404 -1.84 3.07 -14.18
N GLY A 405 -0.65 3.60 -13.88
CA GLY A 405 0.19 4.25 -14.88
C GLY A 405 0.63 3.30 -16.01
N ILE A 406 0.81 2.00 -15.70
CA ILE A 406 1.09 0.97 -16.71
C ILE A 406 -0.18 0.68 -17.53
N ALA A 407 -1.32 0.48 -16.86
CA ALA A 407 -2.61 0.18 -17.50
C ALA A 407 -3.01 1.29 -18.49
N GLN A 408 -2.86 2.56 -18.12
CA GLN A 408 -3.12 3.69 -19.00
C GLN A 408 -2.25 3.65 -20.27
N LYS A 409 -0.97 3.33 -20.13
CA LYS A 409 -0.02 3.20 -21.25
C LYS A 409 -0.30 1.97 -22.13
N LEU A 410 -0.86 0.90 -21.55
CA LEU A 410 -1.36 -0.26 -22.27
C LEU A 410 -2.71 -0.01 -22.98
N GLY A 411 -3.32 1.16 -22.81
CA GLY A 411 -4.54 1.57 -23.50
C GLY A 411 -5.84 1.28 -22.77
N PHE A 412 -5.80 0.92 -21.48
CA PHE A 412 -7.01 0.76 -20.66
C PHE A 412 -7.74 2.09 -20.51
N ALA A 413 -9.06 2.07 -20.68
CA ALA A 413 -9.90 3.25 -20.48
C ALA A 413 -9.98 3.64 -19.00
N LYS A 414 -10.20 4.95 -18.72
CA LYS A 414 -10.38 5.43 -17.33
C LYS A 414 -11.53 4.72 -16.61
N GLU A 415 -12.61 4.41 -17.32
CA GLU A 415 -13.80 3.76 -16.77
C GLU A 415 -13.84 2.25 -17.05
N ALA A 416 -12.72 1.65 -17.45
CA ALA A 416 -12.67 0.21 -17.62
C ALA A 416 -12.99 -0.48 -16.28
N TYR A 417 -13.97 -1.40 -16.28
CA TYR A 417 -14.40 -2.11 -15.07
C TYR A 417 -13.22 -2.70 -14.27
N VAL A 418 -12.23 -3.32 -14.94
CA VAL A 418 -11.04 -3.89 -14.29
C VAL A 418 -10.23 -2.82 -13.52
N ARG A 419 -10.14 -1.60 -14.06
CA ARG A 419 -9.49 -0.45 -13.41
C ARG A 419 -10.33 0.07 -12.24
N LEU A 420 -11.63 0.29 -12.45
CA LEU A 420 -12.53 0.80 -11.42
C LEU A 420 -12.62 -0.15 -10.22
N ARG A 421 -12.83 -1.45 -10.49
CA ARG A 421 -12.84 -2.51 -9.48
C ARG A 421 -11.56 -2.53 -8.65
N SER A 422 -10.40 -2.55 -9.32
CA SER A 422 -9.10 -2.56 -8.63
C SER A 422 -8.86 -1.27 -7.85
N GLY A 423 -9.33 -0.13 -8.37
CA GLY A 423 -9.28 1.17 -7.70
C GLY A 423 -10.14 1.24 -6.44
N ILE A 424 -11.36 0.70 -6.48
CA ILE A 424 -12.25 0.60 -5.33
C ILE A 424 -11.63 -0.30 -4.25
N MET A 425 -11.13 -1.48 -4.64
CA MET A 425 -10.42 -2.39 -3.72
C MET A 425 -9.21 -1.72 -3.06
N TYR A 426 -8.38 -1.04 -3.85
CA TYR A 426 -7.21 -0.32 -3.35
C TYR A 426 -7.62 0.85 -2.43
N THR A 427 -8.68 1.60 -2.77
CA THR A 427 -9.19 2.68 -1.92
C THR A 427 -9.67 2.14 -0.57
N LEU A 428 -10.39 1.02 -0.57
CA LEU A 428 -10.86 0.36 0.63
C LEU A 428 -9.71 -0.22 1.45
N SER A 429 -8.68 -0.78 0.80
CA SER A 429 -7.45 -1.22 1.48
C SER A 429 -6.68 -0.06 2.12
N ASN A 430 -6.55 1.08 1.46
CA ASN A 430 -5.92 2.26 2.06
C ASN A 430 -6.71 2.77 3.27
N LEU A 431 -8.04 2.74 3.21
CA LEU A 431 -8.87 3.05 4.37
C LEU A 431 -8.63 2.06 5.51
N ALA A 432 -8.41 0.78 5.20
CA ALA A 432 -8.01 -0.20 6.21
C ALA A 432 -6.63 0.08 6.80
N ASP A 433 -5.66 0.52 5.99
CA ASP A 433 -4.33 0.96 6.44
C ASP A 433 -4.40 2.25 7.30
N GLU A 434 -5.40 3.11 7.08
CA GLU A 434 -5.72 4.24 7.96
C GLU A 434 -6.39 3.80 9.28
N GLY A 435 -6.76 2.51 9.40
CA GLY A 435 -7.31 1.88 10.59
C GLY A 435 -8.81 1.57 10.53
N HIS A 436 -9.49 1.83 9.41
CA HIS A 436 -10.93 1.58 9.26
C HIS A 436 -11.23 0.09 8.98
N VAL A 437 -12.18 -0.52 9.68
CA VAL A 437 -12.65 -1.90 9.39
C VAL A 437 -13.55 -1.92 8.15
N PHE A 438 -14.31 -0.82 7.93
CA PHE A 438 -15.18 -0.61 6.78
C PHE A 438 -15.13 0.85 6.31
N ALA A 439 -15.64 1.10 5.11
CA ALA A 439 -15.89 2.45 4.61
C ALA A 439 -17.40 2.71 4.54
N TYR A 440 -17.85 3.91 4.89
CA TYR A 440 -19.19 4.32 4.49
C TYR A 440 -19.25 4.43 2.97
N GLN A 441 -20.37 4.07 2.36
CA GLN A 441 -20.50 4.04 0.90
C GLN A 441 -20.13 5.40 0.27
N GLU A 442 -20.62 6.51 0.80
CA GLU A 442 -20.31 7.86 0.32
C GLU A 442 -18.82 8.20 0.46
N GLN A 443 -18.20 7.82 1.59
CA GLN A 443 -16.77 8.00 1.83
C GLN A 443 -15.92 7.23 0.81
N LEU A 444 -16.33 5.99 0.49
CA LEU A 444 -15.64 5.15 -0.49
C LEU A 444 -15.79 5.70 -1.90
N ILE A 445 -17.00 6.10 -2.30
CA ILE A 445 -17.28 6.67 -3.62
C ILE A 445 -16.45 7.94 -3.83
N ALA A 446 -16.50 8.88 -2.89
CA ALA A 446 -15.77 10.14 -3.01
C ALA A 446 -14.26 9.94 -3.14
N LYS A 447 -13.65 9.12 -2.25
CA LYS A 447 -12.21 8.83 -2.32
C LYS A 447 -11.82 8.06 -3.59
N ALA A 448 -12.66 7.12 -4.05
CA ALA A 448 -12.38 6.35 -5.25
C ALA A 448 -12.53 7.18 -6.53
N ALA A 449 -13.54 8.05 -6.60
CA ALA A 449 -13.73 8.98 -7.72
C ALA A 449 -12.55 9.96 -7.85
N GLU A 450 -12.08 10.51 -6.73
CA GLU A 450 -10.87 11.36 -6.69
C GLU A 450 -9.63 10.60 -7.15
N LEU A 451 -9.39 9.39 -6.60
CA LEU A 451 -8.21 8.59 -6.95
C LEU A 451 -8.19 8.18 -8.43
N LEU A 452 -9.35 7.80 -8.97
CA LEU A 452 -9.47 7.22 -10.30
C LEU A 452 -9.73 8.27 -11.38
N GLU A 453 -10.03 9.51 -11.01
CA GLU A 453 -10.47 10.56 -11.93
C GLU A 453 -11.62 10.05 -12.81
N ALA A 454 -12.60 9.40 -12.18
CA ALA A 454 -13.74 8.75 -12.84
C ALA A 454 -15.06 9.28 -12.25
N GLU A 455 -16.14 9.22 -13.03
CA GLU A 455 -17.45 9.68 -12.57
C GLU A 455 -17.98 8.83 -11.42
N GLU A 456 -18.64 9.48 -10.45
CA GLU A 456 -19.25 8.79 -9.31
C GLU A 456 -20.28 7.74 -9.75
N SER A 457 -21.03 7.99 -10.84
CA SER A 457 -21.98 7.05 -11.45
C SER A 457 -21.29 5.73 -11.83
N SER A 458 -20.15 5.79 -12.50
CA SER A 458 -19.34 4.63 -12.89
C SER A 458 -18.79 3.88 -11.67
N ILE A 459 -18.38 4.62 -10.63
CA ILE A 459 -17.94 4.02 -9.35
C ILE A 459 -19.10 3.30 -8.66
N VAL A 460 -20.28 3.91 -8.60
CA VAL A 460 -21.49 3.34 -7.99
C VAL A 460 -21.91 2.07 -8.72
N MET A 461 -21.98 2.09 -10.05
CA MET A 461 -22.33 0.91 -10.86
C MET A 461 -21.31 -0.22 -10.66
N THR A 462 -20.02 0.10 -10.66
CA THR A 462 -18.96 -0.90 -10.39
C THR A 462 -19.07 -1.46 -8.98
N LEU A 463 -19.34 -0.61 -7.99
CA LEU A 463 -19.50 -1.02 -6.60
C LEU A 463 -20.71 -1.95 -6.41
N ASP A 464 -21.85 -1.63 -7.01
CA ASP A 464 -23.05 -2.47 -6.99
C ASP A 464 -22.76 -3.85 -7.60
N GLN A 465 -22.02 -3.89 -8.71
CA GLN A 465 -21.59 -5.14 -9.35
C GLN A 465 -20.64 -5.94 -8.44
N MET A 466 -19.65 -5.29 -7.82
CA MET A 466 -18.73 -5.94 -6.86
C MET A 466 -19.47 -6.53 -5.64
N ILE A 467 -20.53 -5.86 -5.16
CA ILE A 467 -21.38 -6.38 -4.08
C ILE A 467 -22.18 -7.59 -4.57
N ALA A 468 -22.73 -7.54 -5.80
CA ALA A 468 -23.45 -8.66 -6.40
C ALA A 468 -22.54 -9.89 -6.61
N ASP A 469 -21.31 -9.66 -7.04
CA ASP A 469 -20.28 -10.69 -7.24
C ASP A 469 -19.67 -11.20 -5.92
N LYS A 470 -20.06 -10.61 -4.77
CA LYS A 470 -19.55 -10.91 -3.42
C LYS A 470 -18.04 -10.63 -3.25
N ASP A 471 -17.46 -9.81 -4.11
CA ASP A 471 -16.13 -9.24 -3.91
C ASP A 471 -16.10 -8.33 -2.67
N LEU A 472 -17.23 -7.67 -2.38
CA LEU A 472 -17.43 -6.80 -1.23
C LEU A 472 -18.70 -7.18 -0.46
N ILE A 473 -18.72 -6.87 0.84
CA ILE A 473 -19.90 -7.04 1.68
C ILE A 473 -20.49 -5.68 2.01
N CYS A 474 -21.78 -5.50 1.72
CA CYS A 474 -22.54 -4.32 2.11
C CYS A 474 -23.47 -4.66 3.27
N GLU A 475 -23.37 -3.89 4.36
CA GLU A 475 -24.27 -3.98 5.52
C GLU A 475 -25.01 -2.66 5.68
N THR A 476 -26.34 -2.71 5.69
CA THR A 476 -27.18 -1.55 5.99
C THR A 476 -27.27 -1.38 7.49
N VAL A 477 -27.05 -0.16 7.95
CA VAL A 477 -26.95 0.18 9.37
C VAL A 477 -28.20 0.94 9.80
N ASP A 478 -28.99 0.32 10.68
CA ASP A 478 -30.14 0.93 11.37
C ASP A 478 -29.83 1.08 12.89
N TYR A 479 -28.62 1.54 13.20
CA TYR A 479 -28.16 1.66 14.60
C TYR A 479 -28.61 2.98 15.22
N LYS A 480 -29.90 3.13 15.55
CA LYS A 480 -30.46 4.11 16.54
C LYS A 480 -29.79 5.50 16.61
N THR A 481 -29.42 6.08 15.48
CA THR A 481 -28.99 7.47 15.37
C THR A 481 -29.91 8.13 14.36
N ASP A 482 -30.39 9.35 14.66
CA ASP A 482 -31.34 10.15 13.85
C ASP A 482 -30.80 10.58 12.46
N GLN A 483 -30.04 9.71 11.78
CA GLN A 483 -29.44 9.93 10.48
C GLN A 483 -29.95 8.87 9.50
N ALA A 484 -30.05 9.26 8.23
CA ALA A 484 -30.49 8.42 7.12
C ALA A 484 -29.77 7.05 7.11
N GLU A 485 -30.43 6.01 6.56
CA GLU A 485 -29.85 4.68 6.38
C GLU A 485 -28.45 4.77 5.75
N MET A 486 -27.41 4.45 6.54
CA MET A 486 -26.04 4.43 6.06
C MET A 486 -25.66 3.01 5.64
N LYS A 487 -24.88 2.89 4.56
CA LYS A 487 -24.35 1.61 4.08
C LYS A 487 -22.86 1.51 4.39
N ALA A 488 -22.48 0.45 5.08
CA ALA A 488 -21.10 0.10 5.38
C ALA A 488 -20.59 -0.94 4.40
N ILE A 489 -19.47 -0.65 3.73
CA ILE A 489 -18.83 -1.50 2.73
C ILE A 489 -17.56 -2.09 3.33
N TYR A 490 -17.45 -3.41 3.29
CA TYR A 490 -16.34 -4.19 3.85
C TYR A 490 -15.62 -4.98 2.76
N LEU A 491 -14.31 -5.16 2.98
CA LEU A 491 -13.63 -6.34 2.45
C LEU A 491 -14.10 -7.57 3.25
N PRO A 492 -14.36 -8.72 2.61
CA PRO A 492 -14.89 -9.90 3.30
C PRO A 492 -14.08 -10.31 4.54
N ALA A 493 -12.75 -10.26 4.45
CA ALA A 493 -11.86 -10.61 5.57
C ALA A 493 -12.13 -9.78 6.84
N PHE A 494 -12.38 -8.48 6.70
CA PHE A 494 -12.65 -7.58 7.83
C PHE A 494 -14.06 -7.77 8.40
N TYR A 495 -15.07 -7.98 7.55
CA TYR A 495 -16.44 -8.27 8.00
C TYR A 495 -16.49 -9.53 8.87
N TYR A 496 -15.95 -10.65 8.35
CA TYR A 496 -15.94 -11.91 9.10
C TYR A 496 -15.04 -11.86 10.33
N ALA A 497 -13.98 -11.05 10.32
CA ALA A 497 -13.16 -10.83 11.50
C ALA A 497 -13.91 -10.07 12.59
N GLU A 498 -14.57 -8.95 12.25
CA GLU A 498 -15.32 -8.15 13.22
C GLU A 498 -16.50 -8.93 13.81
N ALA A 499 -17.30 -9.58 12.97
CA ALA A 499 -18.40 -10.43 13.42
C ALA A 499 -17.90 -11.63 14.23
N GLY A 500 -16.79 -12.25 13.80
CA GLY A 500 -16.15 -13.37 14.49
C GLY A 500 -15.66 -13.01 15.89
N VAL A 501 -14.97 -11.87 16.03
CA VAL A 501 -14.48 -11.34 17.32
C VAL A 501 -15.64 -11.11 18.27
N ALA A 502 -16.68 -10.40 17.84
CA ALA A 502 -17.85 -10.13 18.66
C ALA A 502 -18.54 -11.43 19.12
N GLY A 503 -18.79 -12.35 18.18
CA GLY A 503 -19.46 -13.62 18.48
C GLY A 503 -18.65 -14.56 19.36
N LYS A 504 -17.32 -14.64 19.20
CA LYS A 504 -16.45 -15.48 20.03
C LYS A 504 -16.28 -14.91 21.44
N LEU A 505 -16.09 -13.59 21.59
CA LEU A 505 -15.98 -12.97 22.92
C LEU A 505 -17.25 -13.15 23.75
N LYS A 506 -18.42 -12.97 23.15
CA LYS A 506 -19.71 -13.22 23.81
C LYS A 506 -19.85 -14.66 24.29
N ARG A 507 -19.60 -15.63 23.39
CA ARG A 507 -19.64 -17.06 23.73
C ARG A 507 -18.67 -17.41 24.85
N LEU A 508 -17.43 -16.91 24.77
CA LEU A 508 -16.41 -17.14 25.78
C LEU A 508 -16.80 -16.56 27.15
N ALA A 509 -17.44 -15.39 27.18
CA ALA A 509 -17.88 -14.76 28.41
C ALA A 509 -19.11 -15.44 29.04
N GLN A 510 -19.99 -16.04 28.23
CA GLN A 510 -21.18 -16.75 28.69
C GLN A 510 -20.88 -18.20 29.14
N ALA A 511 -19.85 -18.83 28.58
CA ALA A 511 -19.46 -20.19 28.93
C ALA A 511 -18.79 -20.26 30.33
N PRO A 512 -19.07 -21.29 31.14
CA PRO A 512 -18.35 -21.48 32.40
C PRO A 512 -16.85 -21.74 32.16
N ALA A 513 -16.01 -21.46 33.15
CA ALA A 513 -14.61 -21.84 33.06
C ALA A 513 -14.46 -23.33 33.39
N ALA A 514 -13.57 -24.03 32.68
CA ALA A 514 -13.33 -25.46 32.88
C ALA A 514 -12.13 -25.74 33.82
N ASP A 515 -11.65 -24.70 34.51
CA ASP A 515 -10.45 -24.77 35.33
C ASP A 515 -10.73 -25.08 36.81
N ARG A 516 -9.67 -25.48 37.53
CA ARG A 516 -9.73 -25.86 38.94
C ARG A 516 -10.19 -24.72 39.86
N LEU A 517 -9.87 -23.48 39.52
CA LEU A 517 -10.28 -22.32 40.30
C LEU A 517 -11.79 -22.13 40.21
N TRP A 518 -12.38 -22.28 39.02
CA TRP A 518 -13.83 -22.20 38.84
C TRP A 518 -14.57 -23.26 39.65
N HIS A 519 -14.16 -24.52 39.57
CA HIS A 519 -14.78 -25.60 40.34
C HIS A 519 -14.66 -25.37 41.85
N ALA A 520 -13.47 -25.02 42.34
CA ALA A 520 -13.26 -24.72 43.76
C ALA A 520 -14.13 -23.54 44.24
N LEU A 521 -14.30 -22.52 43.41
CA LEU A 521 -15.07 -21.33 43.71
C LEU A 521 -16.58 -21.61 43.69
N MET A 522 -17.09 -22.40 42.73
CA MET A 522 -18.49 -22.84 42.70
C MET A 522 -18.84 -23.71 43.90
N ASP A 523 -18.00 -24.69 44.24
CA ASP A 523 -18.19 -25.54 45.42
C ASP A 523 -18.22 -24.72 46.71
N ALA A 524 -17.33 -23.74 46.84
CA ALA A 524 -17.28 -22.86 48.00
C ALA A 524 -18.52 -21.95 48.09
N ARG A 525 -19.01 -21.41 46.96
CA ARG A 525 -20.25 -20.63 46.90
C ARG A 525 -21.45 -21.47 47.30
N GLN A 526 -21.55 -22.71 46.81
CA GLN A 526 -22.63 -23.62 47.17
C GLN A 526 -22.61 -23.97 48.67
N LYS A 527 -21.42 -24.22 49.25
CA LYS A 527 -21.28 -24.54 50.69
C LYS A 527 -21.57 -23.36 51.61
N THR A 528 -21.25 -22.13 51.18
CA THR A 528 -21.39 -20.93 52.02
C THR A 528 -22.69 -20.17 51.79
N GLY A 529 -23.38 -20.40 50.67
CA GLY A 529 -24.54 -19.63 50.22
C GLY A 529 -24.18 -18.20 49.76
N ASN A 530 -22.90 -17.84 49.68
CA ASN A 530 -22.47 -16.50 49.29
C ASN A 530 -22.06 -16.45 47.81
N GLU A 531 -22.97 -16.02 46.94
CA GLU A 531 -22.72 -15.89 45.51
C GLU A 531 -21.63 -14.86 45.15
N SER A 532 -21.35 -13.91 46.04
CA SER A 532 -20.30 -12.89 45.82
C SER A 532 -18.89 -13.37 46.19
N LEU A 533 -18.75 -14.61 46.70
CA LEU A 533 -17.46 -15.15 47.15
C LEU A 533 -16.44 -15.11 46.01
N SER A 534 -15.26 -14.57 46.30
CA SER A 534 -14.09 -14.55 45.43
C SER A 534 -12.85 -15.01 46.21
N ILE A 535 -11.69 -14.98 45.56
CA ILE A 535 -10.42 -15.37 46.17
C ILE A 535 -10.03 -14.41 47.29
N ASP A 536 -9.34 -14.95 48.29
CA ASP A 536 -8.73 -14.20 49.37
C ASP A 536 -7.40 -13.58 48.92
N VAL A 537 -7.43 -12.29 48.62
CA VAL A 537 -6.25 -11.54 48.17
C VAL A 537 -5.19 -11.44 49.27
N GLY A 538 -5.57 -11.49 50.55
CA GLY A 538 -4.62 -11.44 51.68
C GLY A 538 -3.63 -12.61 51.66
N LYS A 539 -4.12 -13.82 51.38
CA LYS A 539 -3.27 -15.01 51.20
C LYS A 539 -2.33 -14.88 49.99
N ILE A 540 -2.77 -14.19 48.95
CA ILE A 540 -1.91 -13.92 47.78
C ILE A 540 -0.82 -12.91 48.16
N GLN A 541 -1.18 -11.83 48.86
CA GLN A 541 -0.24 -10.81 49.35
C GLN A 541 0.86 -11.41 50.24
N GLU A 542 0.49 -12.31 51.16
CA GLU A 542 1.44 -13.03 52.00
C GLU A 542 2.42 -13.88 51.17
N LYS A 543 1.90 -14.58 50.16
CA LYS A 543 2.70 -15.47 49.29
C LYS A 543 3.65 -14.72 48.36
N VAL A 544 3.23 -13.57 47.84
CA VAL A 544 4.07 -12.74 46.95
C VAL A 544 4.88 -11.67 47.69
N HIS A 545 4.71 -11.56 49.01
CA HIS A 545 5.32 -10.54 49.86
C HIS A 545 5.12 -9.11 49.33
N MET A 546 3.90 -8.81 48.87
CA MET A 546 3.56 -7.52 48.26
C MET A 546 2.16 -7.10 48.67
N GLU A 547 1.99 -5.81 48.95
CA GLU A 547 0.68 -5.22 49.24
C GLU A 547 0.05 -4.63 47.96
N TYR A 548 -1.22 -4.92 47.76
CA TYR A 548 -2.02 -4.37 46.66
C TYR A 548 -2.96 -3.30 47.20
N ASP A 549 -3.15 -2.21 46.44
CA ASP A 549 -4.24 -1.29 46.75
C ASP A 549 -5.61 -1.90 46.40
N GLU A 550 -6.71 -1.29 46.86
CA GLU A 550 -8.05 -1.86 46.69
C GLU A 550 -8.46 -2.03 45.21
N ILE A 551 -8.02 -1.16 44.30
CA ILE A 551 -8.31 -1.28 42.86
C ILE A 551 -7.53 -2.45 42.27
N GLN A 552 -6.26 -2.62 42.68
CA GLN A 552 -5.46 -3.76 42.28
C GLN A 552 -6.00 -5.07 42.86
N ALA A 553 -6.46 -5.07 44.12
CA ALA A 553 -7.09 -6.22 44.75
C ALA A 553 -8.41 -6.58 44.05
N ASP A 554 -9.24 -5.59 43.69
CA ASP A 554 -10.44 -5.77 42.88
C ASP A 554 -10.12 -6.39 41.51
N ALA A 555 -9.04 -5.97 40.85
CA ALA A 555 -8.58 -6.59 39.61
C ALA A 555 -8.28 -8.10 39.79
N ILE A 556 -7.59 -8.48 40.87
CA ILE A 556 -7.28 -9.88 41.17
C ILE A 556 -8.57 -10.67 41.45
N ARG A 557 -9.50 -10.11 42.24
CA ARG A 557 -10.80 -10.75 42.53
C ARG A 557 -11.66 -10.91 41.26
N LYS A 558 -11.70 -9.90 40.39
CA LYS A 558 -12.44 -9.92 39.13
C LYS A 558 -11.86 -10.92 38.14
N ALA A 559 -10.53 -11.00 38.04
CA ALA A 559 -9.85 -11.98 37.19
C ALA A 559 -10.19 -13.42 37.61
N ALA A 560 -10.37 -13.67 38.91
CA ALA A 560 -10.73 -15.00 39.42
C ALA A 560 -12.17 -15.42 39.08
N VAL A 561 -13.11 -14.48 38.94
CA VAL A 561 -14.53 -14.79 38.70
C VAL A 561 -14.96 -14.62 37.24
N SER A 562 -14.20 -13.86 36.45
CA SER A 562 -14.56 -13.53 35.07
C SER A 562 -13.85 -14.43 34.06
N LYS A 563 -14.52 -14.72 32.95
CA LYS A 563 -13.95 -15.42 31.79
C LYS A 563 -13.14 -14.50 30.89
N VAL A 564 -13.68 -13.31 30.66
CA VAL A 564 -13.03 -12.24 29.90
C VAL A 564 -12.95 -11.03 30.82
N MET A 565 -11.78 -10.42 30.92
CA MET A 565 -11.56 -9.20 31.69
C MET A 565 -10.56 -8.30 30.99
N VAL A 566 -10.76 -7.00 31.13
CA VAL A 566 -9.80 -5.99 30.68
C VAL A 566 -9.16 -5.30 31.89
N LEU A 567 -7.83 -5.26 31.91
CA LEU A 567 -7.03 -4.47 32.83
C LEU A 567 -6.36 -3.33 32.05
N THR A 568 -6.70 -2.08 32.39
CA THR A 568 -6.16 -0.90 31.72
C THR A 568 -5.58 0.11 32.72
N GLY A 569 -4.64 0.93 32.27
CA GLY A 569 -4.04 1.98 33.09
C GLY A 569 -2.86 2.65 32.42
N GLY A 570 -2.50 3.85 32.88
CA GLY A 570 -1.35 4.60 32.35
C GLY A 570 0.01 4.07 32.86
N PRO A 571 1.12 4.77 32.56
CA PRO A 571 2.43 4.48 33.14
C PRO A 571 2.42 4.72 34.65
N GLY A 572 3.15 3.88 35.39
CA GLY A 572 3.32 4.04 36.84
C GLY A 572 2.11 3.68 37.71
N THR A 573 1.03 3.11 37.13
CA THR A 573 -0.18 2.70 37.86
C THR A 573 -0.15 1.24 38.33
N GLY A 574 0.94 0.52 38.10
CA GLY A 574 1.15 -0.83 38.63
C GLY A 574 0.52 -1.97 37.81
N LYS A 575 0.22 -1.79 36.51
CA LYS A 575 -0.33 -2.86 35.64
C LYS A 575 0.42 -4.19 35.73
N THR A 576 1.75 -4.16 35.60
CA THR A 576 2.61 -5.34 35.67
C THR A 576 2.54 -6.00 37.06
N THR A 577 2.53 -5.19 38.11
CA THR A 577 2.39 -5.63 39.51
C THR A 577 1.06 -6.33 39.76
N THR A 578 -0.05 -5.76 39.25
CA THR A 578 -1.38 -6.38 39.31
C THR A 578 -1.44 -7.67 38.50
N THR A 579 -0.81 -7.70 37.32
CA THR A 579 -0.72 -8.89 36.47
C THR A 579 0.03 -10.03 37.16
N GLN A 580 1.12 -9.73 37.88
CA GLN A 580 1.80 -10.71 38.73
C GLN A 580 0.89 -11.25 39.84
N GLY A 581 0.06 -10.40 40.46
CA GLY A 581 -0.92 -10.82 41.47
C GLY A 581 -1.97 -11.78 40.89
N ILE A 582 -2.47 -11.49 39.69
CA ILE A 582 -3.38 -12.36 38.94
C ILE A 582 -2.71 -13.71 38.63
N ILE A 583 -1.47 -13.69 38.14
CA ILE A 583 -0.69 -14.91 37.86
C ILE A 583 -0.47 -15.73 39.14
N ALA A 584 -0.15 -15.09 40.26
CA ALA A 584 0.05 -15.75 41.54
C ALA A 584 -1.23 -16.40 42.05
N ALA A 585 -2.38 -15.75 41.87
CA ALA A 585 -3.69 -16.32 42.15
C ALA A 585 -3.98 -17.54 41.29
N TYR A 586 -3.78 -17.50 39.98
CA TYR A 586 -4.01 -18.68 39.13
C TYR A 586 -3.05 -19.83 39.43
N ARG A 587 -1.78 -19.53 39.71
CA ARG A 587 -0.79 -20.54 40.11
C ARG A 587 -1.12 -21.20 41.45
N SER A 588 -1.76 -20.51 42.38
CA SER A 588 -2.14 -21.12 43.67
C SER A 588 -3.18 -22.23 43.53
N PHE A 589 -3.95 -22.22 42.43
CA PHE A 589 -4.89 -23.27 42.05
C PHE A 589 -4.34 -24.23 40.98
N GLY A 590 -3.06 -24.07 40.59
CA GLY A 590 -2.36 -24.96 39.67
C GLY A 590 -2.78 -24.83 38.20
N LEU A 591 -3.26 -23.64 37.78
CA LEU A 591 -3.67 -23.39 36.40
C LEU A 591 -2.45 -23.25 35.48
N LYS A 592 -2.58 -23.73 34.23
CA LYS A 592 -1.62 -23.55 33.14
C LYS A 592 -1.85 -22.22 32.45
N ILE A 593 -0.92 -21.29 32.65
CA ILE A 593 -1.01 -19.91 32.16
C ILE A 593 -0.17 -19.74 30.89
N LEU A 594 -0.78 -19.22 29.83
CA LEU A 594 -0.11 -18.77 28.62
C LEU A 594 0.01 -17.25 28.65
N LEU A 595 1.21 -16.74 28.36
CA LEU A 595 1.49 -15.31 28.27
C LEU A 595 1.81 -14.93 26.83
N ALA A 596 1.17 -13.88 26.33
CA ALA A 596 1.38 -13.39 24.98
C ALA A 596 1.48 -11.87 24.90
N ALA A 597 2.15 -11.39 23.87
CA ALA A 597 2.15 -9.99 23.49
C ALA A 597 2.22 -9.86 21.94
N PRO A 598 1.81 -8.74 21.35
CA PRO A 598 1.82 -8.58 19.89
C PRO A 598 3.24 -8.46 19.31
N THR A 599 4.23 -7.98 20.08
CA THR A 599 5.62 -7.80 19.63
C THR A 599 6.61 -8.61 20.45
N GLY A 600 7.73 -9.00 19.83
CA GLY A 600 8.79 -9.79 20.50
C GLY A 600 9.37 -9.08 21.73
N ARG A 601 9.51 -7.75 21.65
CA ARG A 601 10.00 -6.91 22.76
C ARG A 601 9.05 -6.88 23.94
N ALA A 602 7.75 -6.74 23.69
CA ALA A 602 6.74 -6.78 24.74
C ALA A 602 6.70 -8.17 25.41
N ALA A 603 6.78 -9.24 24.62
CA ALA A 603 6.85 -10.60 25.15
C ALA A 603 8.11 -10.85 26.02
N LYS A 604 9.29 -10.40 25.56
CA LYS A 604 10.53 -10.50 26.35
C LYS A 604 10.41 -9.76 27.68
N ARG A 605 9.89 -8.54 27.67
CA ARG A 605 9.67 -7.76 28.91
C ARG A 605 8.68 -8.43 29.85
N MET A 606 7.59 -8.96 29.30
CA MET A 606 6.61 -9.72 30.08
C MET A 606 7.26 -10.94 30.73
N THR A 607 8.18 -11.61 30.01
CA THR A 607 8.96 -12.73 30.53
C THR A 607 9.86 -12.31 31.70
N GLU A 608 10.64 -11.24 31.52
CA GLU A 608 11.52 -10.69 32.57
C GLU A 608 10.73 -10.25 33.81
N ALA A 609 9.55 -9.64 33.62
CA ALA A 609 8.73 -9.14 34.71
C ALA A 609 8.00 -10.25 35.45
N THR A 610 7.45 -11.25 34.76
CA THR A 610 6.61 -12.29 35.38
C THR A 610 7.36 -13.56 35.78
N GLY A 611 8.57 -13.76 35.23
CA GLY A 611 9.34 -15.00 35.37
C GLY A 611 8.73 -16.20 34.63
N LEU A 612 7.79 -15.96 33.72
CA LEU A 612 7.11 -16.95 32.89
C LEU A 612 7.43 -16.68 31.42
N GLU A 613 7.68 -17.72 30.63
CA GLU A 613 7.90 -17.56 29.19
C GLU A 613 6.66 -16.93 28.54
N ALA A 614 6.84 -15.76 27.91
CA ALA A 614 5.83 -15.13 27.09
C ALA A 614 6.25 -15.16 25.62
N LYS A 615 5.29 -15.42 24.72
CA LYS A 615 5.51 -15.54 23.28
C LYS A 615 4.86 -14.37 22.55
N THR A 616 5.27 -14.13 21.31
CA THR A 616 4.46 -13.26 20.44
C THR A 616 3.15 -13.97 20.11
N ILE A 617 2.07 -13.24 19.84
CA ILE A 617 0.79 -13.85 19.40
C ILE A 617 1.03 -14.73 18.16
N HIS A 618 1.84 -14.27 17.21
CA HIS A 618 2.21 -15.05 16.02
C HIS A 618 2.94 -16.37 16.35
N ARG A 619 3.88 -16.36 17.31
CA ARG A 619 4.57 -17.58 17.77
C ARG A 619 3.65 -18.49 18.58
N LEU A 620 2.76 -17.92 19.40
CA LEU A 620 1.76 -18.67 20.15
C LEU A 620 0.78 -19.39 19.21
N LEU A 621 0.42 -18.76 18.10
CA LEU A 621 -0.45 -19.33 17.08
C LEU A 621 0.28 -20.20 16.05
N GLU A 622 1.60 -20.41 16.23
CA GLU A 622 2.45 -21.22 15.35
C GLU A 622 2.34 -20.78 13.87
N CYS A 623 2.35 -19.47 13.60
CA CYS A 623 2.20 -18.93 12.24
C CYS A 623 3.33 -19.38 11.30
N LYS A 624 2.98 -20.03 10.19
CA LYS A 624 3.89 -20.48 9.12
C LYS A 624 3.40 -20.01 7.76
N PRO A 625 3.99 -18.99 7.13
CA PRO A 625 3.65 -18.65 5.75
C PRO A 625 4.16 -19.74 4.79
N PRO A 626 3.39 -20.18 3.78
CA PRO A 626 2.05 -19.70 3.38
C PRO A 626 0.87 -20.42 4.09
N GLU A 627 1.14 -21.44 4.90
CA GLU A 627 0.16 -22.30 5.58
C GLU A 627 -0.75 -21.57 6.60
N GLY A 628 -0.37 -20.38 7.05
CA GLY A 628 -1.14 -19.55 7.99
C GLY A 628 -0.96 -19.95 9.46
N TYR A 629 -1.99 -19.71 10.28
CA TYR A 629 -1.98 -20.03 11.71
C TYR A 629 -2.34 -21.49 11.96
N GLN A 630 -1.44 -22.24 12.60
CA GLN A 630 -1.63 -23.66 12.87
C GLN A 630 -2.52 -23.90 14.10
N LYS A 631 -2.56 -22.94 15.04
CA LYS A 631 -3.53 -22.93 16.14
C LYS A 631 -4.80 -22.19 15.73
N ASN A 632 -5.94 -22.86 15.84
CA ASN A 632 -7.24 -22.41 15.35
C ASN A 632 -8.37 -23.18 16.06
N GLU A 633 -9.60 -23.14 15.51
CA GLU A 633 -10.76 -23.79 16.13
C GLU A 633 -10.63 -25.32 16.19
N ASP A 634 -9.98 -25.93 15.20
CA ASP A 634 -9.78 -27.38 15.09
C ASP A 634 -8.56 -27.85 15.91
N ASN A 635 -7.57 -26.98 16.09
CA ASN A 635 -6.38 -27.20 16.89
C ASN A 635 -6.19 -26.06 17.92
N PRO A 636 -6.95 -26.09 19.03
CA PRO A 636 -6.95 -24.99 20.00
C PRO A 636 -5.63 -24.89 20.79
N LEU A 637 -5.49 -23.77 21.50
CA LEU A 637 -4.44 -23.55 22.47
C LEU A 637 -4.60 -24.48 23.67
N ASP A 638 -3.46 -24.94 24.21
CA ASP A 638 -3.40 -25.82 25.36
C ASP A 638 -3.01 -25.02 26.61
N GLY A 639 -4.01 -24.56 27.36
CA GLY A 639 -3.87 -23.85 28.62
C GLY A 639 -5.22 -23.47 29.25
N ASP A 640 -5.19 -23.09 30.53
CA ASP A 640 -6.38 -22.69 31.28
C ASP A 640 -6.64 -21.18 31.20
N VAL A 641 -5.57 -20.38 31.11
CA VAL A 641 -5.64 -18.91 31.12
C VAL A 641 -4.69 -18.34 30.07
N LEU A 642 -5.18 -17.41 29.25
CA LEU A 642 -4.40 -16.59 28.36
C LEU A 642 -4.37 -15.16 28.89
N ILE A 643 -3.18 -14.63 29.16
CA ILE A 643 -2.96 -13.22 29.51
C ILE A 643 -2.19 -12.55 28.39
N ILE A 644 -2.74 -11.45 27.88
CA ILE A 644 -2.17 -10.72 26.76
C ILE A 644 -1.80 -9.32 27.22
N ASP A 645 -0.55 -8.94 27.04
CA ASP A 645 -0.07 -7.59 27.34
C ASP A 645 0.03 -6.72 26.08
N GLU A 646 0.00 -5.41 26.27
CA GLU A 646 0.00 -4.39 25.21
C GLU A 646 -1.12 -4.62 24.15
N CYS A 647 -2.32 -4.98 24.61
CA CYS A 647 -3.48 -5.23 23.74
C CYS A 647 -3.89 -4.04 22.86
N SER A 648 -3.45 -2.82 23.16
CA SER A 648 -3.70 -1.64 22.33
C SER A 648 -3.11 -1.75 20.92
N MET A 649 -2.11 -2.61 20.71
CA MET A 649 -1.49 -2.85 19.41
C MET A 649 -2.19 -3.92 18.55
N ILE A 650 -3.19 -4.64 19.09
CA ILE A 650 -3.82 -5.77 18.39
C ILE A 650 -4.92 -5.25 17.46
N ASP A 651 -4.80 -5.56 16.17
CA ASP A 651 -5.81 -5.25 15.15
C ASP A 651 -6.93 -6.29 15.06
N MET A 652 -7.96 -6.01 14.25
CA MET A 652 -9.15 -6.86 14.12
C MET A 652 -8.83 -8.27 13.59
N ILE A 653 -7.91 -8.38 12.63
CA ILE A 653 -7.57 -9.67 12.00
C ILE A 653 -6.81 -10.55 12.99
N LEU A 654 -5.81 -9.98 13.67
CA LEU A 654 -5.02 -10.69 14.67
C LEU A 654 -5.87 -11.10 15.88
N MET A 655 -6.78 -10.24 16.34
CA MET A 655 -7.72 -10.61 17.41
C MET A 655 -8.63 -11.76 16.99
N ASN A 656 -9.17 -11.74 15.76
CA ASN A 656 -10.02 -12.83 15.26
C ASN A 656 -9.24 -14.16 15.20
N ALA A 657 -8.03 -14.15 14.62
CA ALA A 657 -7.18 -15.33 14.53
C ALA A 657 -6.87 -15.91 15.90
N LEU A 658 -6.57 -15.05 16.87
CA LEU A 658 -6.33 -15.44 18.25
C LEU A 658 -7.56 -16.07 18.91
N LEU A 659 -8.72 -15.42 18.85
CA LEU A 659 -9.95 -15.91 19.49
C LEU A 659 -10.43 -17.24 18.91
N LYS A 660 -10.16 -17.50 17.62
CA LYS A 660 -10.41 -18.81 17.01
C LYS A 660 -9.61 -19.93 17.68
N ALA A 661 -8.41 -19.63 18.17
CA ALA A 661 -7.56 -20.62 18.84
C ALA A 661 -7.88 -20.81 20.33
N ILE A 662 -8.75 -19.99 20.94
CA ILE A 662 -9.09 -20.09 22.36
C ILE A 662 -10.23 -21.10 22.56
N PRO A 663 -10.03 -22.18 23.33
CA PRO A 663 -11.10 -23.12 23.64
C PRO A 663 -12.11 -22.50 24.64
N GLU A 664 -13.38 -22.92 24.58
CA GLU A 664 -14.47 -22.32 25.37
C GLU A 664 -14.23 -22.37 26.88
N GLY A 665 -13.50 -23.36 27.38
CA GLY A 665 -13.18 -23.52 28.80
C GLY A 665 -12.13 -22.53 29.34
N MET A 666 -11.34 -21.91 28.47
CA MET A 666 -10.20 -21.04 28.84
C MET A 666 -10.63 -19.65 29.32
N ARG A 667 -9.80 -18.99 30.14
CA ARG A 667 -9.97 -17.58 30.52
C ARG A 667 -9.09 -16.66 29.66
N LEU A 668 -9.55 -15.45 29.41
CA LEU A 668 -8.86 -14.42 28.64
C LEU A 668 -8.74 -13.11 29.43
N ILE A 669 -7.51 -12.68 29.72
CA ILE A 669 -7.21 -11.41 30.37
C ILE A 669 -6.48 -10.51 29.37
N LEU A 670 -7.11 -9.38 29.03
CA LEU A 670 -6.56 -8.37 28.14
C LEU A 670 -5.94 -7.24 28.97
N VAL A 671 -4.65 -7.00 28.79
CA VAL A 671 -3.90 -5.95 29.50
C VAL A 671 -3.38 -4.93 28.47
N GLY A 672 -3.59 -3.65 28.72
CA GLY A 672 -3.12 -2.61 27.80
C GLY A 672 -3.29 -1.19 28.34
N ASP A 673 -2.82 -0.21 27.56
CA ASP A 673 -3.01 1.21 27.85
C ASP A 673 -3.85 1.83 26.72
N ILE A 674 -5.08 2.25 27.07
CA ILE A 674 -6.04 2.84 26.12
C ILE A 674 -5.60 4.23 25.60
N ASP A 675 -4.69 4.88 26.31
CA ASP A 675 -4.20 6.22 26.03
C ASP A 675 -2.96 6.21 25.11
N GLN A 676 -2.36 5.02 24.87
CA GLN A 676 -1.34 4.83 23.84
C GLN A 676 -1.92 4.86 22.42
N LEU A 677 -1.03 4.92 21.43
CA LEU A 677 -1.39 4.76 20.03
C LEU A 677 -2.17 3.44 19.81
N PRO A 678 -3.23 3.47 18.98
CA PRO A 678 -3.96 2.26 18.61
C PRO A 678 -3.12 1.35 17.69
N SER A 679 -3.66 0.18 17.34
CA SER A 679 -3.05 -0.76 16.40
C SER A 679 -2.73 -0.08 15.07
N VAL A 680 -1.66 -0.51 14.39
CA VAL A 680 -1.39 -0.04 13.02
C VAL A 680 -2.44 -0.55 12.05
N GLY A 681 -2.83 -1.82 12.17
CA GLY A 681 -3.89 -2.42 11.37
C GLY A 681 -5.30 -1.96 11.76
N ALA A 682 -6.28 -2.31 10.93
CA ALA A 682 -7.67 -1.91 11.06
C ALA A 682 -8.34 -2.32 12.37
N GLY A 683 -9.23 -1.46 12.86
CA GLY A 683 -10.03 -1.67 14.07
C GLY A 683 -9.48 -0.96 15.30
N ASN A 684 -10.30 -0.89 16.35
CA ASN A 684 -9.92 -0.30 17.63
C ASN A 684 -10.29 -1.24 18.78
N VAL A 685 -9.84 -2.49 18.66
CA VAL A 685 -10.36 -3.64 19.40
C VAL A 685 -10.41 -3.40 20.91
N LEU A 686 -9.30 -3.01 21.55
CA LEU A 686 -9.26 -2.81 23.00
C LEU A 686 -10.24 -1.72 23.45
N ARG A 687 -10.33 -0.61 22.71
CA ARG A 687 -11.24 0.49 23.04
C ARG A 687 -12.69 0.10 22.82
N ASP A 688 -13.02 -0.55 21.71
CA ASP A 688 -14.37 -0.98 21.40
C ASP A 688 -14.88 -2.02 22.43
N ILE A 689 -14.01 -2.93 22.90
CA ILE A 689 -14.31 -3.87 23.99
C ILE A 689 -14.62 -3.10 25.29
N ILE A 690 -13.80 -2.10 25.66
CA ILE A 690 -14.01 -1.30 26.87
C ILE A 690 -15.30 -0.47 26.77
N ASP A 691 -15.50 0.22 25.65
CA ASP A 691 -16.63 1.13 25.41
C ASP A 691 -17.96 0.38 25.22
N SER A 692 -17.93 -0.92 24.91
CA SER A 692 -19.13 -1.77 24.83
C SER A 692 -19.83 -1.95 26.19
N GLY A 693 -19.10 -1.82 27.30
CA GLY A 693 -19.61 -2.06 28.65
C GLY A 693 -19.99 -3.51 28.97
N VAL A 694 -19.72 -4.45 28.07
CA VAL A 694 -20.15 -5.87 28.19
C VAL A 694 -19.25 -6.67 29.13
N PHE A 695 -17.94 -6.35 29.16
CA PHE A 695 -16.95 -7.10 29.92
C PHE A 695 -16.49 -6.32 31.16
N PRO A 696 -16.10 -7.01 32.25
CA PRO A 696 -15.46 -6.38 33.40
C PRO A 696 -14.18 -5.64 33.00
N VAL A 697 -14.17 -4.32 33.22
CA VAL A 697 -13.00 -3.46 33.02
C VAL A 697 -12.52 -2.94 34.37
N VAL A 698 -11.23 -3.07 34.64
CA VAL A 698 -10.58 -2.42 35.79
C VAL A 698 -9.54 -1.41 35.28
N ARG A 699 -9.78 -0.14 35.59
CA ARG A 699 -8.88 0.97 35.25
C ARG A 699 -8.04 1.35 36.47
N LEU A 700 -6.74 1.11 36.39
CA LEU A 700 -5.77 1.54 37.40
C LEU A 700 -5.49 3.04 37.24
N THR A 701 -5.96 3.84 38.20
CA THR A 701 -5.85 5.31 38.18
C THR A 701 -4.82 5.85 39.17
N ARG A 702 -4.49 5.10 40.22
CA ARG A 702 -3.58 5.53 41.27
C ARG A 702 -2.12 5.48 40.80
N ILE A 703 -1.42 6.60 40.89
CA ILE A 703 0.04 6.67 40.64
C ILE A 703 0.76 6.44 41.96
N PHE A 704 1.66 5.44 42.00
CA PHE A 704 2.43 5.11 43.20
C PHE A 704 3.46 6.17 43.56
N ARG A 705 3.78 6.32 44.85
CA ARG A 705 4.69 7.37 45.36
C ARG A 705 6.07 7.38 44.69
N GLN A 706 6.61 6.21 44.38
CA GLN A 706 7.88 6.07 43.65
C GLN A 706 7.80 6.58 42.21
N ALA A 707 6.63 6.48 41.59
CA ALA A 707 6.35 6.98 40.24
C ALA A 707 6.02 8.48 40.23
N GLN A 708 5.49 9.05 41.31
CA GLN A 708 5.20 10.48 41.42
C GLN A 708 6.45 11.37 41.40
N SER A 709 7.62 10.84 41.79
CA SER A 709 8.88 11.58 41.66
C SER A 709 9.40 11.69 40.22
N SER A 710 8.85 10.91 39.29
CA SER A 710 9.23 10.94 37.87
C SER A 710 8.43 12.01 37.13
N ARG A 711 9.12 13.01 36.55
CA ARG A 711 8.47 14.00 35.69
C ARG A 711 8.03 13.39 34.37
N ILE A 712 8.70 12.35 33.88
CA ILE A 712 8.23 11.59 32.69
C ILE A 712 6.80 11.10 32.93
N ILE A 713 6.55 10.44 34.08
CA ILE A 713 5.24 9.90 34.41
C ILE A 713 4.23 11.03 34.64
N MET A 714 4.57 12.03 35.46
CA MET A 714 3.66 13.14 35.75
C MET A 714 3.28 13.94 34.49
N ASN A 715 4.24 14.19 33.59
CA ASN A 715 3.99 14.85 32.32
C ASN A 715 3.16 13.97 31.37
N ALA A 716 3.35 12.65 31.36
CA ALA A 716 2.51 11.75 30.56
C ALA A 716 1.02 11.86 30.98
N HIS A 717 0.74 11.84 32.29
CA HIS A 717 -0.64 12.05 32.79
C HIS A 717 -1.17 13.45 32.46
N ALA A 718 -0.35 14.51 32.63
CA ALA A 718 -0.76 15.88 32.27
C ALA A 718 -1.12 15.98 30.78
N ILE A 719 -0.30 15.41 29.89
CA ILE A 719 -0.55 15.40 28.45
C ILE A 719 -1.83 14.63 28.12
N ASN A 720 -2.05 13.50 28.76
CA ASN A 720 -3.27 12.70 28.58
C ASN A 720 -4.54 13.49 28.96
N GLU A 721 -4.47 14.27 30.04
CA GLU A 721 -5.52 15.20 30.49
C GLU A 721 -5.64 16.46 29.62
N GLY A 722 -4.80 16.63 28.59
CA GLY A 722 -4.77 17.83 27.75
C GLY A 722 -4.13 19.05 28.41
N LYS A 723 -3.40 18.86 29.52
CA LYS A 723 -2.63 19.89 30.22
C LYS A 723 -1.22 19.96 29.66
N PHE A 724 -0.70 21.18 29.55
CA PHE A 724 0.68 21.39 29.08
C PHE A 724 1.68 20.81 30.10
N PRO A 725 2.70 20.04 29.66
CA PRO A 725 3.65 19.40 30.57
C PRO A 725 4.59 20.42 31.24
N ASP A 726 5.12 20.07 32.41
CA ASP A 726 6.19 20.83 33.06
C ASP A 726 7.51 20.58 32.31
N ILE A 727 7.94 21.59 31.57
CA ILE A 727 9.18 21.60 30.77
C ILE A 727 10.35 22.28 31.49
N SER A 728 10.21 22.60 32.78
CA SER A 728 11.31 23.18 33.55
C SER A 728 12.48 22.19 33.63
N ASN A 729 13.72 22.65 33.47
CA ASN A 729 14.90 21.80 33.65
C ASN A 729 15.39 21.87 35.10
N GLY A 730 16.05 20.81 35.59
CA GLY A 730 16.58 20.77 36.96
C GLY A 730 17.59 19.64 37.18
N LYS A 731 18.26 19.60 38.33
CA LYS A 731 19.26 18.55 38.63
C LYS A 731 18.64 17.18 38.96
N ASN A 732 17.42 17.17 39.50
CA ASN A 732 16.73 15.95 39.96
C ASN A 732 15.55 15.57 39.05
N THR A 733 15.58 15.98 37.78
CA THR A 733 14.53 15.63 36.83
C THR A 733 15.02 14.56 35.86
N ASP A 734 14.08 13.73 35.42
CA ASP A 734 14.22 12.76 34.34
C ASP A 734 13.62 13.26 33.02
N PHE A 735 12.97 14.44 33.02
CA PHE A 735 12.36 15.06 31.84
C PHE A 735 13.05 16.39 31.54
N PHE A 736 13.67 16.48 30.37
CA PHE A 736 14.37 17.68 29.91
C PHE A 736 13.75 18.23 28.64
N TYR A 737 13.75 19.55 28.52
CA TYR A 737 13.29 20.25 27.32
C TYR A 737 14.37 21.22 26.83
N ILE A 738 14.67 21.14 25.54
CA ILE A 738 15.61 22.02 24.85
C ILE A 738 14.87 22.70 23.70
N GLU A 739 14.81 24.03 23.76
CA GLU A 739 14.12 24.84 22.77
C GLU A 739 14.99 24.99 21.51
N LYS A 740 14.45 24.54 20.37
CA LYS A 740 15.03 24.69 19.04
C LYS A 740 13.92 24.91 18.02
N GLU A 741 13.95 26.07 17.36
CA GLU A 741 12.98 26.41 16.31
C GLU A 741 13.42 25.91 14.94
N ASP A 742 14.72 26.05 14.63
CA ASP A 742 15.31 25.61 13.38
C ASP A 742 15.50 24.08 13.36
N PRO A 743 14.99 23.36 12.35
CA PRO A 743 15.11 21.91 12.24
C PRO A 743 16.56 21.41 12.14
N GLU A 744 17.42 22.12 11.42
CA GLU A 744 18.83 21.77 11.23
C GLU A 744 19.61 21.92 12.53
N GLU A 745 19.39 23.01 13.28
CA GLU A 745 19.94 23.16 14.63
C GLU A 745 19.44 22.06 15.58
N ALA A 746 18.17 21.65 15.48
CA ALA A 746 17.63 20.56 16.27
C ALA A 746 18.34 19.23 15.96
N VAL A 747 18.63 18.93 14.69
CA VAL A 747 19.42 17.74 14.30
C VAL A 747 20.82 17.80 14.91
N GLN A 748 21.51 18.94 14.81
CA GLN A 748 22.85 19.11 15.39
C GLN A 748 22.84 18.92 16.91
N GLU A 749 21.83 19.45 17.60
CA GLU A 749 21.64 19.29 19.03
C GLU A 749 21.41 17.82 19.41
N ILE A 750 20.54 17.11 18.68
CA ILE A 750 20.28 15.69 18.91
C ILE A 750 21.56 14.86 18.74
N VAL A 751 22.32 15.10 17.67
CA VAL A 751 23.61 14.43 17.44
C VAL A 751 24.57 14.70 18.58
N ARG A 752 24.68 15.96 19.04
CA ARG A 752 25.52 16.34 20.19
C ARG A 752 25.10 15.63 21.47
N LEU A 753 23.80 15.56 21.76
CA LEU A 753 23.26 14.90 22.94
C LEU A 753 23.58 13.40 22.96
N VAL A 754 23.32 12.71 21.84
CA VAL A 754 23.52 11.26 21.72
C VAL A 754 25.00 10.90 21.71
N LYS A 755 25.86 11.70 21.07
CA LYS A 755 27.30 11.44 20.99
C LYS A 755 28.06 11.76 22.27
N ASN A 756 27.75 12.90 22.91
CA ASN A 756 28.60 13.46 23.97
C ASN A 756 27.88 13.55 25.32
N ASN A 757 26.79 14.32 25.40
CA ASN A 757 26.24 14.77 26.68
C ASN A 757 25.63 13.62 27.48
N LEU A 758 24.72 12.86 26.86
CA LEU A 758 23.96 11.81 27.53
C LEU A 758 24.84 10.61 27.89
N PRO A 759 25.70 10.08 27.00
CA PRO A 759 26.58 8.98 27.39
C PRO A 759 27.53 9.32 28.53
N ARG A 760 28.10 10.53 28.52
CA ARG A 760 29.06 10.97 29.54
C ARG A 760 28.39 11.18 30.90
N TYR A 761 27.23 11.82 30.94
CA TYR A 761 26.56 12.16 32.19
C TYR A 761 25.90 10.93 32.85
N TYR A 762 25.21 10.11 32.06
CA TYR A 762 24.45 8.96 32.56
C TYR A 762 25.21 7.62 32.44
N LYS A 763 26.48 7.65 32.02
CA LYS A 763 27.33 6.45 31.83
C LYS A 763 26.63 5.35 31.03
N THR A 764 25.86 5.76 30.03
CA THR A 764 25.05 4.88 29.18
C THR A 764 25.62 4.90 27.77
N PRO A 765 26.04 3.77 27.19
CA PRO A 765 26.58 3.77 25.84
C PRO A 765 25.55 4.28 24.83
N TRP A 766 26.01 4.90 23.73
CA TRP A 766 25.12 5.53 22.75
C TRP A 766 24.12 4.53 22.13
N ASN A 767 24.46 3.24 22.03
CA ASN A 767 23.59 2.20 21.46
C ASN A 767 22.33 1.93 22.32
N HIS A 768 22.36 2.27 23.62
CA HIS A 768 21.24 2.20 24.56
C HIS A 768 20.41 3.49 24.59
N ILE A 769 20.82 4.53 23.85
CA ILE A 769 20.05 5.76 23.66
C ILE A 769 19.23 5.60 22.38
N GLN A 770 17.95 5.97 22.45
CA GLN A 770 17.07 5.90 21.30
C GLN A 770 16.57 7.28 20.91
N VAL A 771 16.71 7.63 19.63
CA VAL A 771 16.04 8.78 19.05
C VAL A 771 14.68 8.34 18.52
N LEU A 772 13.61 8.99 18.99
CA LEU A 772 12.22 8.70 18.60
C LEU A 772 11.60 9.93 17.94
N THR A 773 11.17 9.83 16.70
CA THR A 773 10.58 10.95 15.95
C THR A 773 9.18 10.64 15.45
N PRO A 774 8.26 11.63 15.37
CA PRO A 774 6.94 11.44 14.77
C PRO A 774 6.94 10.93 13.32
N MET A 775 7.92 11.33 12.50
CA MET A 775 7.89 11.12 11.05
C MET A 775 9.10 10.36 10.51
N GLN A 776 8.90 9.60 9.43
CA GLN A 776 9.99 8.90 8.73
C GLN A 776 10.81 9.84 7.84
N LYS A 777 10.13 10.73 7.10
CA LYS A 777 10.73 11.69 6.16
C LYS A 777 10.81 13.10 6.78
N GLY A 778 11.64 13.96 6.20
CA GLY A 778 11.87 15.34 6.64
C GLY A 778 13.21 15.53 7.36
N ILE A 779 13.58 16.79 7.63
CA ILE A 779 14.88 17.17 8.23
C ILE A 779 15.07 16.52 9.61
N VAL A 780 14.04 16.56 10.45
CA VAL A 780 13.99 15.89 11.77
C VAL A 780 13.29 14.53 11.71
N GLY A 781 13.16 13.95 10.52
CA GLY A 781 12.61 12.62 10.29
C GLY A 781 13.63 11.51 10.51
N ALA A 782 13.16 10.28 10.75
CA ALA A 782 14.02 9.16 11.12
C ALA A 782 15.08 8.85 10.05
N ALA A 783 14.74 8.97 8.76
CA ALA A 783 15.67 8.72 7.68
C ALA A 783 16.88 9.68 7.70
N ASN A 784 16.65 10.99 7.86
CA ASN A 784 17.72 11.98 7.90
C ASN A 784 18.52 11.89 9.21
N LEU A 785 17.83 11.72 10.34
CA LEU A 785 18.48 11.53 11.65
C LEU A 785 19.39 10.30 11.67
N ASN A 786 18.99 9.20 11.03
CA ASN A 786 19.83 8.02 10.91
C ASN A 786 21.15 8.30 10.16
N LEU A 787 21.08 9.04 9.05
CA LEU A 787 22.29 9.42 8.30
C LEU A 787 23.20 10.31 9.14
N ALA A 788 22.65 11.35 9.77
CA ALA A 788 23.40 12.28 10.62
C ALA A 788 24.03 11.58 11.84
N LEU A 789 23.29 10.66 12.48
CA LEU A 789 23.79 9.89 13.61
C LEU A 789 24.85 8.87 13.19
N GLN A 790 24.67 8.18 12.05
CA GLN A 790 25.68 7.27 11.52
C GLN A 790 26.98 8.03 11.22
N GLU A 791 26.91 9.18 10.55
CA GLU A 791 28.10 9.99 10.26
C GLU A 791 28.80 10.46 11.53
N ALA A 792 28.05 10.78 12.58
CA ALA A 792 28.63 11.26 13.83
C ALA A 792 29.19 10.15 14.73
N LEU A 793 28.54 8.98 14.77
CA LEU A 793 28.82 7.87 15.69
C LEU A 793 29.69 6.78 15.04
N ASN A 794 29.53 6.54 13.75
CA ASN A 794 30.23 5.52 12.97
C ASN A 794 30.73 6.05 11.60
N PRO A 795 31.63 7.06 11.57
CA PRO A 795 32.03 7.76 10.34
C PRO A 795 32.88 6.94 9.37
N GLN A 796 33.66 5.98 9.88
CA GLN A 796 34.68 5.25 9.11
C GLN A 796 34.32 3.77 9.01
N GLY A 797 34.69 3.14 7.91
CA GLY A 797 34.50 1.70 7.70
C GLY A 797 34.02 1.37 6.29
N ASP A 798 34.55 0.27 5.77
CA ASP A 798 34.02 -0.39 4.59
C ASP A 798 32.63 -0.98 4.90
N GLY A 799 31.75 -0.98 3.89
CA GLY A 799 30.37 -1.36 4.09
C GLY A 799 29.67 -1.73 2.79
N LEU A 800 28.54 -2.41 2.91
CA LEU A 800 27.69 -2.78 1.76
C LEU A 800 26.64 -1.71 1.50
N ARG A 801 26.46 -1.37 0.22
CA ARG A 801 25.46 -0.39 -0.22
C ARG A 801 24.21 -1.08 -0.76
N ARG A 802 23.05 -0.68 -0.26
CA ARG A 802 21.73 -1.09 -0.78
C ARG A 802 20.71 0.00 -0.49
N GLY A 803 19.85 0.32 -1.48
CA GLY A 803 18.74 1.25 -1.29
C GLY A 803 19.14 2.67 -0.84
N GLY A 804 20.33 3.14 -1.22
CA GLY A 804 20.86 4.44 -0.80
C GLY A 804 21.51 4.45 0.59
N TYR A 805 21.41 3.35 1.35
CA TYR A 805 22.07 3.18 2.64
C TYR A 805 23.41 2.48 2.49
N LEU A 806 24.35 2.85 3.35
CA LEU A 806 25.63 2.16 3.53
C LEU A 806 25.59 1.50 4.92
N PHE A 807 25.71 0.18 4.96
CA PHE A 807 25.75 -0.59 6.22
C PHE A 807 27.20 -0.96 6.55
N ARG A 808 27.65 -0.57 7.73
CA ARG A 808 29.01 -0.75 8.27
C ARG A 808 28.97 -1.60 9.53
N THR A 809 30.08 -2.24 9.84
CA THR A 809 30.29 -2.85 11.16
C THR A 809 30.05 -1.82 12.27
N GLY A 810 29.32 -2.23 13.31
CA GLY A 810 28.91 -1.39 14.43
C GLY A 810 27.60 -0.62 14.22
N ASP A 811 27.01 -0.63 13.01
CA ASP A 811 25.75 0.07 12.78
C ASP A 811 24.59 -0.57 13.53
N LYS A 812 23.74 0.29 14.10
CA LYS A 812 22.46 -0.11 14.69
C LYS A 812 21.41 -0.21 13.59
N VAL A 813 20.89 -1.40 13.36
CA VAL A 813 19.93 -1.70 12.29
C VAL A 813 18.64 -2.30 12.84
N MET A 814 17.56 -2.21 12.07
CA MET A 814 16.25 -2.78 12.39
C MET A 814 15.77 -3.62 11.21
N GLN A 815 15.26 -4.81 11.52
CA GLN A 815 14.54 -5.65 10.57
C GLN A 815 13.17 -5.02 10.29
N ILE A 816 12.81 -4.86 9.01
CA ILE A 816 11.52 -4.27 8.62
C ILE A 816 10.51 -5.29 8.07
N ARG A 817 10.91 -6.54 7.92
CA ARG A 817 10.06 -7.63 7.44
C ARG A 817 10.20 -8.87 8.32
N ASN A 818 9.11 -9.56 8.62
CA ASN A 818 9.20 -10.85 9.30
C ASN A 818 9.89 -11.87 8.38
N ASN A 819 10.94 -12.51 8.87
CA ASN A 819 11.59 -13.64 8.22
C ASN A 819 11.52 -14.83 9.17
N TYR A 820 10.53 -15.70 8.91
CA TYR A 820 10.18 -16.82 9.78
C TYR A 820 11.24 -17.93 9.74
N GLU A 821 11.94 -18.12 8.63
CA GLU A 821 13.03 -19.10 8.50
C GLU A 821 14.23 -18.72 9.38
N LYS A 822 14.58 -17.43 9.40
CA LYS A 822 15.67 -16.87 10.24
C LYS A 822 15.21 -16.55 11.67
N GLU A 823 13.93 -16.75 11.97
CA GLU A 823 13.26 -16.41 13.23
C GLU A 823 13.44 -14.95 13.68
N ILE A 824 13.53 -14.02 12.74
CA ILE A 824 13.68 -12.57 12.99
C ILE A 824 12.43 -11.80 12.56
N PHE A 825 11.98 -10.84 13.37
CA PHE A 825 10.69 -10.16 13.17
C PHE A 825 10.85 -8.65 12.94
N ASN A 826 9.86 -8.06 12.30
CA ASN A 826 9.77 -6.63 12.07
C ASN A 826 9.84 -5.86 13.41
N GLY A 827 10.76 -4.89 13.50
CA GLY A 827 11.00 -4.08 14.70
C GLY A 827 12.13 -4.62 15.60
N ASP A 828 12.69 -5.80 15.29
CA ASP A 828 13.88 -6.29 15.98
C ASP A 828 15.07 -5.39 15.61
N ILE A 829 15.83 -4.96 16.63
CA ILE A 829 16.98 -4.07 16.46
C ILE A 829 18.21 -4.91 16.77
N GLY A 830 19.15 -4.90 15.84
CA GLY A 830 20.43 -5.57 15.96
C GLY A 830 21.59 -4.60 15.75
N THR A 831 22.79 -5.12 15.92
CA THR A 831 24.02 -4.41 15.59
C THR A 831 24.77 -5.21 14.54
N VAL A 832 25.25 -4.54 13.49
CA VAL A 832 26.08 -5.16 12.45
C VAL A 832 27.40 -5.58 13.09
N GLU A 833 27.69 -6.87 13.12
CA GLU A 833 28.88 -7.43 13.75
C GLU A 833 30.05 -7.51 12.77
N SER A 834 29.78 -7.86 11.50
CA SER A 834 30.80 -7.92 10.46
C SER A 834 30.21 -7.73 9.06
N VAL A 835 31.05 -7.29 8.14
CA VAL A 835 30.74 -7.11 6.72
C VAL A 835 31.82 -7.79 5.90
N ASP A 836 31.43 -8.68 4.99
CA ASP A 836 32.32 -9.33 4.03
C ASP A 836 32.11 -8.70 2.64
N LEU A 837 33.13 -8.01 2.13
CA LEU A 837 33.07 -7.38 0.81
C LEU A 837 33.34 -8.36 -0.35
N GLN A 838 34.01 -9.49 -0.10
CA GLN A 838 34.32 -10.48 -1.13
C GLN A 838 33.09 -11.31 -1.45
N GLU A 839 32.45 -11.87 -0.42
CA GLU A 839 31.22 -12.64 -0.54
C GLU A 839 29.96 -11.75 -0.58
N ARG A 840 30.12 -10.45 -0.28
CA ARG A 840 29.03 -9.46 -0.23
C ARG A 840 27.93 -9.86 0.77
N THR A 841 28.33 -10.35 1.94
CA THR A 841 27.43 -10.70 3.04
C THR A 841 27.63 -9.80 4.26
N LEU A 842 26.61 -9.76 5.11
CA LEU A 842 26.58 -8.94 6.32
C LEU A 842 26.02 -9.76 7.48
N LYS A 843 26.69 -9.75 8.64
CA LYS A 843 26.21 -10.44 9.85
C LYS A 843 25.67 -9.44 10.85
N VAL A 844 24.41 -9.60 11.25
CA VAL A 844 23.76 -8.79 12.28
C VAL A 844 23.53 -9.62 13.52
N ASN A 845 23.94 -9.09 14.67
CA ASN A 845 23.62 -9.66 15.97
C ASN A 845 22.34 -9.03 16.51
N PHE A 846 21.27 -9.81 16.56
CA PHE A 846 20.01 -9.50 17.21
C PHE A 846 19.95 -10.19 18.56
N ASP A 847 20.48 -9.53 19.59
CA ASP A 847 20.35 -9.99 20.99
C ASP A 847 20.87 -11.42 21.20
N GLN A 848 22.13 -11.66 20.79
CA GLN A 848 22.85 -12.94 20.81
C GLN A 848 22.48 -13.93 19.69
N HIS A 849 21.55 -13.57 18.80
CA HIS A 849 21.25 -14.32 17.58
C HIS A 849 21.95 -13.68 16.38
N ILE A 850 22.94 -14.35 15.81
CA ILE A 850 23.70 -13.84 14.66
C ILE A 850 23.05 -14.33 13.37
N ILE A 851 22.51 -13.39 12.59
CA ILE A 851 21.89 -13.66 11.31
C ILE A 851 22.78 -13.13 10.18
N GLU A 852 23.01 -13.98 9.18
CA GLU A 852 23.70 -13.61 7.95
C GLU A 852 22.71 -13.16 6.87
N TYR A 853 23.04 -12.06 6.21
CA TYR A 853 22.29 -11.43 5.13
C TYR A 853 23.14 -11.38 3.87
N GLU A 854 22.57 -11.80 2.74
CA GLU A 854 23.14 -11.56 1.42
C GLU A 854 22.83 -10.14 0.94
N ALA A 855 23.64 -9.61 0.01
CA ALA A 855 23.43 -8.27 -0.55
C ALA A 855 22.03 -8.03 -1.16
N SER A 856 21.36 -9.08 -1.63
CA SER A 856 19.99 -9.01 -2.14
C SER A 856 18.92 -8.86 -1.05
N GLU A 857 19.18 -9.32 0.18
CA GLU A 857 18.28 -9.29 1.33
C GLU A 857 18.43 -8.01 2.17
N LEU A 858 19.42 -7.16 1.86
CA LEU A 858 19.66 -5.91 2.59
C LEU A 858 18.52 -4.88 2.46
N ASP A 859 17.55 -5.11 1.58
CA ASP A 859 16.29 -4.35 1.54
C ASP A 859 15.36 -4.65 2.72
N GLU A 860 15.60 -5.72 3.48
CA GLU A 860 14.89 -6.04 4.73
C GLU A 860 15.43 -5.32 5.97
N LEU A 861 16.54 -4.56 5.83
CA LEU A 861 17.20 -3.84 6.91
C LEU A 861 17.16 -2.32 6.70
N VAL A 862 17.01 -1.59 7.80
CA VAL A 862 17.18 -0.13 7.83
C VAL A 862 18.01 0.30 9.04
N HIS A 863 18.65 1.47 8.97
CA HIS A 863 19.29 2.06 10.15
C HIS A 863 18.29 2.37 11.26
N ALA A 864 18.71 2.20 12.51
CA ALA A 864 17.87 2.27 13.71
C ALA A 864 18.46 3.13 14.84
N TYR A 865 19.39 4.02 14.53
CA TYR A 865 19.82 5.09 15.45
C TYR A 865 18.64 5.99 15.85
N ALA A 866 17.80 6.31 14.87
CA ALA A 866 16.51 6.93 15.02
C ALA A 866 15.41 6.03 14.44
N THR A 867 14.26 5.99 15.11
CA THR A 867 13.06 5.28 14.62
C THR A 867 11.81 6.13 14.85
N THR A 868 10.71 5.77 14.21
CA THR A 868 9.44 6.43 14.44
C THR A 868 8.82 5.98 15.76
N ILE A 869 8.02 6.85 16.39
CA ILE A 869 7.32 6.50 17.65
C ILE A 869 6.42 5.27 17.46
N HIS A 870 5.74 5.14 16.31
CA HIS A 870 4.95 3.94 15.95
C HIS A 870 5.77 2.65 16.02
N LYS A 871 6.95 2.63 15.38
CA LYS A 871 7.85 1.46 15.39
C LYS A 871 8.46 1.17 16.76
N ALA A 872 8.41 2.12 17.69
CA ALA A 872 8.91 1.95 19.05
C ALA A 872 7.83 1.47 20.05
N GLN A 873 6.58 1.22 19.61
CA GLN A 873 5.54 0.65 20.48
C GLN A 873 5.99 -0.70 21.08
N GLY A 874 5.61 -0.96 22.33
CA GLY A 874 6.07 -2.13 23.11
C GLY A 874 7.55 -2.12 23.53
N SER A 875 8.36 -1.19 23.01
CA SER A 875 9.77 -1.02 23.41
C SER A 875 9.91 -0.06 24.58
N GLU A 876 10.97 -0.19 25.36
CA GLU A 876 11.37 0.82 26.34
C GLU A 876 12.89 0.98 26.33
N TYR A 877 13.35 2.21 26.49
CA TYR A 877 14.76 2.58 26.40
C TYR A 877 15.20 3.29 27.67
N PRO A 878 16.44 3.08 28.16
CA PRO A 878 16.98 3.83 29.28
C PRO A 878 16.89 5.34 29.07
N ILE A 879 17.28 5.81 27.88
CA ILE A 879 17.29 7.22 27.51
C ILE A 879 16.63 7.41 26.15
N VAL A 880 15.71 8.35 26.06
CA VAL A 880 15.04 8.74 24.81
C VAL A 880 15.33 10.20 24.49
N VAL A 881 15.63 10.48 23.23
CA VAL A 881 15.68 11.85 22.67
C VAL A 881 14.58 11.98 21.63
N MET A 882 13.73 13.00 21.75
CA MET A 882 12.52 13.13 20.95
C MET A 882 12.41 14.51 20.31
N PRO A 883 12.61 14.65 18.98
CA PRO A 883 12.29 15.89 18.28
C PRO A 883 10.79 16.15 18.20
N VAL A 884 10.34 17.33 18.65
CA VAL A 884 8.94 17.78 18.55
C VAL A 884 8.89 19.20 17.96
N LEU A 885 8.84 19.29 16.63
CA LEU A 885 8.81 20.55 15.88
C LEU A 885 7.52 20.67 15.05
N MET A 886 7.22 21.88 14.56
CA MET A 886 6.05 22.13 13.70
C MET A 886 6.17 21.45 12.33
N ASN A 887 7.37 21.05 11.91
CA ASN A 887 7.57 20.20 10.73
C ASN A 887 6.83 18.85 10.85
N HIS A 888 6.49 18.44 12.07
CA HIS A 888 5.70 17.24 12.34
C HIS A 888 4.19 17.49 12.34
N TYR A 889 3.70 18.68 11.99
CA TYR A 889 2.31 19.14 12.16
C TYR A 889 1.24 18.07 11.89
N VAL A 890 1.35 17.37 10.75
CA VAL A 890 0.39 16.35 10.31
C VAL A 890 0.26 15.19 11.30
N MET A 891 1.33 14.84 12.01
CA MET A 891 1.40 13.73 12.97
C MET A 891 1.25 14.17 14.43
N LEU A 892 1.26 15.47 14.73
CA LEU A 892 1.25 15.95 16.12
C LEU A 892 -0.11 15.70 16.78
N GLN A 893 -0.20 14.57 17.49
CA GLN A 893 -1.37 14.12 18.23
C GLN A 893 -1.00 13.78 19.68
N ARG A 894 -1.98 13.86 20.59
CA ARG A 894 -1.78 13.61 22.02
C ARG A 894 -1.26 12.21 22.32
N ASN A 895 -1.91 11.19 21.76
CA ASN A 895 -1.55 9.76 21.89
C ASN A 895 -0.14 9.46 21.36
N LEU A 896 0.28 10.10 20.26
CA LEU A 896 1.63 9.95 19.69
C LEU A 896 2.69 10.44 20.67
N ILE A 897 2.53 11.67 21.18
CA ILE A 897 3.48 12.25 22.14
C ILE A 897 3.47 11.47 23.46
N TYR A 898 2.28 11.13 23.98
CA TYR A 898 2.14 10.28 25.16
C TYR A 898 2.88 8.94 24.99
N THR A 899 2.70 8.27 23.85
CA THR A 899 3.38 6.99 23.57
C THR A 899 4.89 7.18 23.52
N GLY A 900 5.40 8.22 22.85
CA GLY A 900 6.83 8.52 22.77
C GLY A 900 7.47 8.79 24.14
N ILE A 901 6.79 9.56 24.99
CA ILE A 901 7.25 9.88 26.35
C ILE A 901 7.36 8.62 27.21
N THR A 902 6.34 7.76 27.15
CA THR A 902 6.30 6.52 27.96
C THR A 902 7.32 5.47 27.54
N ARG A 903 8.03 5.65 26.42
CA ARG A 903 9.14 4.74 26.05
C ARG A 903 10.41 4.97 26.87
N ALA A 904 10.51 6.10 27.59
CA ALA A 904 11.69 6.45 28.38
C ALA A 904 11.63 5.89 29.81
N LYS A 905 12.64 5.11 30.22
CA LYS A 905 12.73 4.55 31.58
C LYS A 905 13.42 5.47 32.59
N LYS A 906 14.51 6.14 32.19
CA LYS A 906 15.36 6.93 33.11
C LYS A 906 15.44 8.40 32.74
N VAL A 907 15.54 8.70 31.45
CA VAL A 907 15.74 10.08 30.96
C VAL A 907 15.01 10.27 29.64
N LEU A 908 14.27 11.36 29.53
CA LEU A 908 13.69 11.85 28.29
C LEU A 908 14.20 13.26 28.02
N VAL A 909 14.65 13.51 26.79
CA VAL A 909 14.98 14.85 26.30
C VAL A 909 14.11 15.18 25.11
N ILE A 910 13.24 16.19 25.24
CA ILE A 910 12.51 16.77 24.11
C ILE A 910 13.33 17.90 23.50
N VAL A 911 13.53 17.87 22.18
CA VAL A 911 14.18 18.94 21.42
C VAL A 911 13.16 19.52 20.45
N GLY A 912 12.82 20.80 20.55
CA GLY A 912 11.87 21.39 19.61
C GLY A 912 11.19 22.65 20.13
N THR A 913 9.92 22.85 19.78
CA THR A 913 9.20 24.11 20.06
C THR A 913 8.02 23.92 21.00
N ARG A 914 7.78 24.93 21.85
CA ARG A 914 6.61 24.98 22.74
C ARG A 914 5.31 24.94 21.96
N LYS A 915 5.30 25.57 20.78
CA LYS A 915 4.15 25.58 19.86
C LYS A 915 3.78 24.18 19.41
N ALA A 916 4.75 23.37 18.97
CA ALA A 916 4.51 22.00 18.54
C ALA A 916 4.00 21.12 19.68
N LEU A 917 4.60 21.22 20.87
CA LEU A 917 4.17 20.46 22.03
C LEU A 917 2.74 20.85 22.46
N SER A 918 2.44 22.14 22.50
CA SER A 918 1.09 22.66 22.83
C SER A 918 0.04 22.20 21.82
N TYR A 919 0.37 22.24 20.52
CA TYR A 919 -0.51 21.74 19.46
C TYR A 919 -0.81 20.26 19.65
N ALA A 920 0.22 19.42 19.86
CA ALA A 920 0.04 17.98 20.05
C ALA A 920 -0.83 17.63 21.26
N VAL A 921 -0.64 18.33 22.40
CA VAL A 921 -1.41 18.09 23.63
C VAL A 921 -2.90 18.41 23.44
N ARG A 922 -3.22 19.46 22.68
CA ARG A 922 -4.60 19.87 22.40
C ARG A 922 -5.25 19.04 21.29
N ASN A 923 -4.45 18.46 20.41
CA ASN A 923 -4.97 17.71 19.27
C ASN A 923 -5.41 16.30 19.69
N VAL A 924 -6.72 16.15 19.92
CA VAL A 924 -7.40 14.89 20.28
C VAL A 924 -8.09 14.26 19.08
N THR A 925 -7.68 14.57 17.85
CA THR A 925 -8.13 13.78 16.69
C THR A 925 -7.53 12.37 16.80
N VAL A 926 -8.14 11.53 17.63
CA VAL A 926 -8.15 10.10 17.39
C VAL A 926 -8.88 9.98 16.07
N THR A 927 -8.18 9.59 15.01
CA THR A 927 -8.80 9.27 13.73
C THR A 927 -9.98 8.37 14.03
N LYS A 928 -11.21 8.85 13.80
CA LYS A 928 -12.41 8.07 14.11
C LYS A 928 -12.39 6.86 13.18
N ARG A 929 -11.97 5.72 13.73
CA ARG A 929 -11.94 4.45 12.99
C ARG A 929 -13.38 4.00 12.80
N ASN A 930 -13.69 3.52 11.60
CA ASN A 930 -14.99 2.94 11.30
C ASN A 930 -14.94 1.49 11.77
N THR A 931 -15.76 1.16 12.76
CA THR A 931 -15.85 -0.16 13.40
C THR A 931 -17.24 -0.25 14.00
N PHE A 932 -17.89 -1.40 13.88
CA PHE A 932 -19.12 -1.73 14.60
C PHE A 932 -18.88 -2.77 15.69
N LEU A 933 -17.62 -3.07 16.05
CA LEU A 933 -17.32 -4.04 17.09
C LEU A 933 -18.03 -3.70 18.41
N LYS A 934 -18.04 -2.43 18.81
CA LYS A 934 -18.73 -1.97 20.02
C LYS A 934 -20.22 -2.30 19.94
N GLU A 935 -20.89 -1.88 18.87
CA GLU A 935 -22.31 -2.08 18.64
C GLU A 935 -22.66 -3.57 18.58
N ARG A 936 -21.87 -4.37 17.85
CA ARG A 936 -22.02 -5.83 17.76
C ARG A 936 -21.82 -6.52 19.10
N LEU A 937 -20.95 -6.01 19.97
CA LEU A 937 -20.77 -6.53 21.32
C LEU A 937 -21.98 -6.18 22.21
N SER A 938 -22.51 -4.96 22.10
CA SER A 938 -23.63 -4.48 22.92
C SER A 938 -25.01 -4.99 22.48
N GLN A 939 -25.18 -5.46 21.25
CA GLN A 939 -26.40 -6.14 20.82
C GLN A 939 -26.61 -7.44 21.60
N ALA A 940 -27.82 -7.74 22.05
CA ALA A 940 -28.14 -8.93 22.85
C ALA A 940 -28.07 -10.22 22.03
#